data_AF-F9WCX4-F1
#
_entry.id   AF-F9WCX4-F1
#
_cell.length_a   1.000
_cell.length_b   1.000
_cell.length_c   1.000
_cell.angle_alpha   90.00
_cell.angle_beta   90.00
_cell.angle_gamma   90.00
#
_symmetry.space_group_name_H-M   'P 1'
#
loop_
_entity.id
_entity.type
_entity.pdbx_description
1 polymer ?
#
loop_
_entity_poly.entity_id
_entity_poly.type
_entity_poly.pdbx_seq_one_letter_code
_entity_poly.pdbx_strand_id
1 'polypeptide(L)'
;MARGGVRRTRDEMEREAVAPVEQAEAAARDQVTAATDAAARPAAVRRGYAIRPGDRWALNSSVKDVLMEDCGGLNGMSLHDFLMKYFKRTFGVEDTSMRVFMDDPSLCVSDESVLGWITNSSPYREYVEEYNTMREGVSRLHARGIVSLDRWARAEAANEVEDVGAYVRGVLNVAVVSATRSEKRMRIRRASSGEELDGVYDSVYNARWSYVVMSDEYGEGTLGMGVLRTKKGEQPHLWCEKQADALYDPEEPWEGDEVPGVGGKLVMAVLSSQKGWPYMLFSEKKVQKRRVISLTKYNAVCDAYVRRENVRVWHIVKENMDAWNSGVEDVHPFVVIGTPGIGKSFATGSLLLYQLLHYPSEDLKVVAYFMKERAYIFHREERRVVYYEEQAVAVRKVNEMVRKGVEGYIIYDIGGNSDMIEKLPDDWGIILISSPKVSKFHDFTTQQAHTARIYMNCYEDVEFKAALVWERYRQLSKKQIKLKDINLENDWKVLKERIRMIGPLPRYVLWSNAMYEQRLKDVNNALELLPSDDFEYYMGMLDNPHKWYEDGTTHKLVKLVYCKVNDEFQCRNQVTSIYVRKEIYRKMLVASIKASQLREILSGALEKCADLFEIAGLRAFLDKTTVDTLVRHLEHLPRNKERKRQSVLSRAGLRGRVPTTISEFASDDPKQKLETGCLYKPLIPNFPLVDGFFVVEGTGPKTIVLLQITKAKEHHTKRTTVHKFRRYMGKIFEDWERIEGSCSWEIIYVQHANSTAIKKRQSCASSRYAANDTDLALWDRAHQYQVTLNTNIAAEPINRGTGLLKVQSINSR
;
A
#
# COMPACT_ATOMS: atom_id res chain seq x y z
N MET A 1 17.18 -53.67 4.57
CA MET A 1 18.53 -53.78 5.16
C MET A 1 19.32 -52.55 4.70
N ALA A 2 20.17 -51.89 5.49
CA ALA A 2 20.45 -52.02 6.92
C ALA A 2 20.68 -50.62 7.54
N ARG A 3 20.54 -50.52 8.88
CA ARG A 3 20.74 -49.28 9.64
C ARG A 3 22.22 -48.90 9.71
N GLY A 4 22.52 -47.60 9.81
CA GLY A 4 23.83 -47.09 10.21
C GLY A 4 23.67 -45.80 11.01
N GLY A 5 24.04 -45.80 12.29
CA GLY A 5 23.94 -44.63 13.16
C GLY A 5 24.82 -44.76 14.41
N VAL A 6 25.64 -43.74 14.66
CA VAL A 6 26.54 -43.59 15.81
C VAL A 6 26.44 -42.11 16.21
N ARG A 7 25.76 -41.74 17.30
CA ARG A 7 26.11 -41.82 18.74
C ARG A 7 27.28 -40.90 19.13
N ARG A 8 27.05 -40.05 20.14
CA ARG A 8 27.98 -39.03 20.66
C ARG A 8 29.11 -39.65 21.50
N THR A 9 30.23 -38.95 21.58
CA THR A 9 31.12 -38.88 22.77
C THR A 9 31.27 -37.41 23.21
N ARG A 10 31.83 -37.18 24.40
CA ARG A 10 31.77 -35.91 25.14
C ARG A 10 33.00 -35.77 26.05
N ASP A 11 33.35 -34.52 26.39
CA ASP A 11 34.42 -34.09 27.33
C ASP A 11 35.85 -34.46 26.87
N GLU A 12 36.95 -33.82 27.29
CA GLU A 12 37.21 -32.72 28.26
C GLU A 12 37.98 -31.58 27.52
N MET A 13 37.96 -30.28 27.84
CA MET A 13 37.70 -29.47 29.05
C MET A 13 38.92 -29.21 29.95
N GLU A 14 39.64 -28.11 29.69
CA GLU A 14 40.27 -27.21 30.69
C GLU A 14 40.45 -25.81 30.04
N ARG A 15 40.61 -24.69 30.75
CA ARG A 15 40.01 -24.15 31.99
C ARG A 15 40.75 -22.83 32.28
N GLU A 16 40.04 -21.74 32.51
CA GLU A 16 40.47 -20.76 33.52
C GLU A 16 39.22 -20.08 34.09
N ALA A 17 39.09 -20.07 35.42
CA ALA A 17 37.88 -19.65 36.11
C ALA A 17 38.15 -19.31 37.58
N VAL A 18 37.65 -18.16 38.04
CA VAL A 18 37.48 -17.76 39.45
C VAL A 18 36.33 -16.74 39.49
N ALA A 19 35.41 -16.69 40.45
CA ALA A 19 34.74 -17.67 41.33
C ALA A 19 33.57 -16.93 42.04
N PRO A 20 32.54 -17.60 42.60
CA PRO A 20 31.31 -16.95 43.07
C PRO A 20 31.18 -16.82 44.61
N VAL A 21 30.09 -16.21 45.06
CA VAL A 21 29.48 -16.39 46.39
C VAL A 21 27.96 -16.60 46.21
N GLU A 22 27.31 -17.32 47.11
CA GLU A 22 25.98 -17.92 46.94
C GLU A 22 24.85 -17.30 47.79
N GLN A 23 23.59 -17.65 47.47
CA GLN A 23 22.44 -17.85 48.39
C GLN A 23 21.87 -16.63 49.18
N ALA A 24 20.59 -16.55 49.59
CA ALA A 24 19.39 -17.37 49.35
C ALA A 24 18.06 -16.60 49.66
N GLU A 25 16.95 -17.18 49.21
CA GLU A 25 15.58 -17.22 49.80
C GLU A 25 14.74 -15.98 50.24
N ALA A 26 13.54 -15.89 49.62
CA ALA A 26 12.19 -15.87 50.24
C ALA A 26 11.59 -14.66 51.03
N ALA A 27 10.55 -14.08 50.40
CA ALA A 27 9.17 -13.90 50.93
C ALA A 27 8.76 -12.79 51.97
N ALA A 28 7.73 -12.04 51.54
CA ALA A 28 6.52 -11.60 52.28
C ALA A 28 6.45 -10.25 53.08
N ARG A 29 5.36 -9.50 52.76
CA ARG A 29 4.43 -8.71 53.62
C ARG A 29 4.86 -7.42 54.36
N ASP A 30 4.06 -6.38 54.08
CA ASP A 30 3.40 -5.41 54.98
C ASP A 30 4.12 -4.31 55.82
N GLN A 31 3.48 -3.12 55.76
CA GLN A 31 3.22 -2.13 56.82
C GLN A 31 4.27 -1.06 57.28
N VAL A 32 3.98 0.19 56.87
CA VAL A 32 3.75 1.43 57.68
C VAL A 32 4.69 1.81 58.84
N THR A 33 5.41 2.95 58.68
CA THR A 33 5.53 4.14 59.59
C THR A 33 6.23 5.27 58.78
N ALA A 34 5.93 6.59 58.83
CA ALA A 34 5.88 7.56 59.93
C ALA A 34 7.26 7.78 60.61
N ALA A 35 7.77 8.94 61.05
CA ALA A 35 7.33 10.35 61.13
C ALA A 35 8.58 11.22 61.51
N THR A 36 8.70 12.56 61.47
CA THR A 36 8.01 13.76 60.89
C THR A 36 8.89 15.00 61.19
N ASP A 37 8.84 16.08 60.38
CA ASP A 37 8.92 17.51 60.82
C ASP A 37 8.63 18.45 59.61
N ALA A 38 7.85 19.55 59.67
CA ALA A 38 7.63 20.65 60.63
C ALA A 38 8.68 21.79 60.52
N ALA A 39 8.36 23.08 60.56
CA ALA A 39 7.10 23.82 60.86
C ALA A 39 6.83 24.91 59.77
N ALA A 40 5.80 25.77 59.77
CA ALA A 40 4.89 26.19 60.85
C ALA A 40 3.45 26.54 60.36
N ARG A 41 2.56 26.82 61.33
CA ARG A 41 1.12 27.11 61.15
C ARG A 41 0.86 28.62 60.99
N PRO A 42 -0.31 29.01 60.44
CA PRO A 42 -1.34 29.58 61.33
C PRO A 42 -2.52 28.64 61.58
N ALA A 43 -3.28 28.87 62.66
CA ALA A 43 -4.41 28.04 63.05
C ALA A 43 -5.74 28.81 63.00
N ALA A 44 -6.69 28.34 62.20
CA ALA A 44 -8.11 28.65 62.30
C ALA A 44 -8.93 27.48 61.75
N VAL A 45 -9.58 26.70 62.63
CA VAL A 45 -10.37 25.53 62.23
C VAL A 45 -11.82 25.95 61.98
N ARG A 46 -12.29 25.83 60.74
CA ARG A 46 -13.71 25.68 60.39
C ARG A 46 -13.90 24.40 59.57
N ARG A 47 -15.11 23.84 59.62
CA ARG A 47 -15.35 22.40 59.36
C ARG A 47 -15.24 22.05 57.88
N GLY A 48 -14.39 21.09 57.53
CA GLY A 48 -14.39 20.47 56.21
C GLY A 48 -15.52 19.44 56.07
N TYR A 49 -16.47 19.68 55.17
CA TYR A 49 -17.44 18.66 54.74
C TYR A 49 -16.81 17.76 53.66
N ALA A 50 -16.66 16.48 53.98
CA ALA A 50 -16.15 15.48 53.04
C ALA A 50 -17.26 15.00 52.08
N ILE A 51 -17.48 15.74 50.98
CA ILE A 51 -18.41 15.34 49.92
C ILE A 51 -17.95 14.01 49.30
N ARG A 52 -18.79 12.97 49.39
CA ARG A 52 -18.54 11.68 48.73
C ARG A 52 -18.58 11.85 47.20
N PRO A 53 -17.56 11.43 46.44
CA PRO A 53 -17.53 11.59 44.98
C PRO A 53 -18.44 10.57 44.28
N GLY A 54 -19.72 10.92 44.11
CA GLY A 54 -20.67 10.22 43.24
C GLY A 54 -20.74 10.80 41.82
N ASP A 55 -21.23 10.01 40.88
CA ASP A 55 -21.31 10.32 39.44
C ASP A 55 -22.46 11.30 39.10
N ARG A 56 -22.52 12.45 39.79
CA ARG A 56 -23.71 13.32 39.85
C ARG A 56 -23.79 14.41 38.77
N TRP A 57 -22.66 14.85 38.22
CA TRP A 57 -22.57 16.01 37.33
C TRP A 57 -22.09 15.68 35.92
N ALA A 58 -22.49 16.49 34.95
CA ALA A 58 -22.07 16.45 33.54
C ALA A 58 -21.73 17.85 33.03
N LEU A 59 -21.01 17.98 31.91
CA LEU A 59 -20.57 19.29 31.40
C LEU A 59 -21.73 20.20 30.97
N ASN A 60 -22.92 19.65 30.70
CA ASN A 60 -24.14 20.41 30.45
C ASN A 60 -24.96 20.71 31.72
N SER A 61 -24.52 20.31 32.91
CA SER A 61 -25.17 20.66 34.18
C SER A 61 -25.13 22.17 34.43
N SER A 62 -26.22 22.68 35.01
CA SER A 62 -26.45 24.08 35.34
C SER A 62 -25.53 24.55 36.47
N VAL A 63 -24.93 25.74 36.31
CA VAL A 63 -24.15 26.42 37.37
C VAL A 63 -25.01 26.71 38.59
N LYS A 64 -26.29 27.08 38.38
CA LYS A 64 -27.24 27.26 39.49
C LYS A 64 -27.44 25.97 40.26
N ASP A 65 -27.62 24.86 39.58
CA ASP A 65 -27.97 23.59 40.23
C ASP A 65 -26.76 23.07 41.02
N VAL A 66 -25.55 23.26 40.50
CA VAL A 66 -24.29 22.89 41.18
C VAL A 66 -24.02 23.76 42.41
N LEU A 67 -24.21 25.09 42.33
CA LEU A 67 -23.96 25.99 43.46
C LEU A 67 -25.06 25.94 44.53
N MET A 68 -26.31 25.68 44.12
CA MET A 68 -27.46 25.59 45.02
C MET A 68 -27.72 24.17 45.52
N GLU A 69 -26.89 23.19 45.17
CA GLU A 69 -26.92 21.85 45.76
C GLU A 69 -26.12 21.84 47.07
N ASP A 70 -26.81 21.56 48.17
CA ASP A 70 -26.23 21.30 49.49
C ASP A 70 -25.38 22.40 50.15
N CYS A 71 -25.59 23.68 49.79
CA CYS A 71 -25.06 24.84 50.53
C CYS A 71 -25.28 24.65 52.04
N GLY A 72 -24.22 24.65 52.85
CA GLY A 72 -24.21 24.44 54.30
C GLY A 72 -24.71 23.08 54.81
N GLY A 73 -25.22 22.21 53.94
CA GLY A 73 -26.10 21.09 54.31
C GLY A 73 -27.58 21.47 54.45
N LEU A 74 -28.04 22.52 53.76
CA LEU A 74 -29.44 22.99 53.75
C LEU A 74 -30.38 22.16 52.86
N ASN A 75 -29.87 21.19 52.08
CA ASN A 75 -30.69 20.51 51.07
C ASN A 75 -31.61 19.48 51.74
N GLY A 76 -32.90 19.84 51.85
CA GLY A 76 -33.88 19.05 52.60
C GLY A 76 -33.97 19.40 54.10
N MET A 77 -33.22 20.41 54.59
CA MET A 77 -33.37 20.88 55.98
C MET A 77 -34.62 21.74 56.12
N SER A 78 -35.52 21.34 57.02
CA SER A 78 -36.67 22.16 57.41
C SER A 78 -36.33 23.16 58.53
N LEU A 79 -37.20 24.13 58.75
CA LEU A 79 -37.09 25.09 59.85
C LEU A 79 -37.22 24.37 61.20
N HIS A 80 -38.12 23.38 61.30
CA HIS A 80 -38.21 22.49 62.44
C HIS A 80 -36.89 21.74 62.70
N ASP A 81 -36.27 21.15 61.67
CA ASP A 81 -34.98 20.47 61.79
C ASP A 81 -33.90 21.42 62.33
N PHE A 82 -33.81 22.63 61.77
CA PHE A 82 -32.86 23.65 62.21
C PHE A 82 -33.10 24.07 63.67
N LEU A 83 -34.34 24.37 64.04
CA LEU A 83 -34.73 24.75 65.40
C LEU A 83 -34.47 23.62 66.41
N MET A 84 -34.80 22.38 66.06
CA MET A 84 -34.52 21.21 66.91
C MET A 84 -33.03 20.83 66.94
N LYS A 85 -32.25 21.14 65.89
CA LYS A 85 -30.80 20.94 65.85
C LYS A 85 -30.08 21.91 66.79
N TYR A 86 -30.40 23.21 66.75
CA TYR A 86 -29.64 24.27 67.43
C TYR A 86 -30.29 24.83 68.71
N PHE A 87 -31.62 24.89 68.81
CA PHE A 87 -32.35 25.51 69.94
C PHE A 87 -33.07 24.48 70.83
N LYS A 88 -33.27 23.25 70.37
CA LYS A 88 -34.00 22.16 71.06
C LYS A 88 -35.46 22.53 71.41
N ARG A 89 -36.04 23.50 70.68
CA ARG A 89 -37.39 24.05 70.84
C ARG A 89 -37.91 24.49 69.48
N THR A 90 -39.21 24.33 69.23
CA THR A 90 -39.87 24.69 67.96
C THR A 90 -40.52 26.07 67.95
N PHE A 91 -40.65 26.71 69.12
CA PHE A 91 -41.27 28.03 69.33
C PHE A 91 -42.72 28.20 68.80
N GLY A 92 -43.41 27.11 68.45
CA GLY A 92 -44.77 27.15 67.88
C GLY A 92 -44.83 27.56 66.40
N VAL A 93 -43.69 27.60 65.72
CA VAL A 93 -43.55 28.04 64.32
C VAL A 93 -44.01 26.94 63.34
N GLU A 94 -44.70 27.31 62.26
CA GLU A 94 -45.06 26.38 61.18
C GLU A 94 -43.83 25.94 60.40
N ASP A 95 -43.75 24.65 60.04
CA ASP A 95 -42.55 24.13 59.37
C ASP A 95 -42.50 24.47 57.87
N THR A 96 -41.31 24.82 57.40
CA THR A 96 -41.03 25.25 56.03
C THR A 96 -39.59 24.89 55.66
N SER A 97 -39.17 25.06 54.40
CA SER A 97 -37.76 24.90 54.07
C SER A 97 -36.93 26.03 54.66
N MET A 98 -35.75 25.73 55.21
CA MET A 98 -34.79 26.76 55.63
C MET A 98 -34.43 27.76 54.52
N ARG A 99 -34.56 27.39 53.24
CA ARG A 99 -34.38 28.32 52.11
C ARG A 99 -35.45 29.41 52.09
N VAL A 100 -36.72 29.02 52.22
CA VAL A 100 -37.86 29.95 52.29
C VAL A 100 -37.75 30.82 53.53
N PHE A 101 -37.39 30.24 54.68
CA PHE A 101 -37.18 30.99 55.92
C PHE A 101 -36.05 32.01 55.81
N MET A 102 -34.94 31.71 55.11
CA MET A 102 -33.86 32.68 54.90
C MET A 102 -34.15 33.72 53.80
N ASP A 103 -35.06 33.41 52.88
CA ASP A 103 -35.51 34.33 51.82
C ASP A 103 -36.44 35.43 52.38
N ASP A 104 -37.38 35.07 53.27
CA ASP A 104 -38.09 36.03 54.13
C ASP A 104 -38.48 35.40 55.50
N PRO A 105 -37.73 35.68 56.57
CA PRO A 105 -38.03 35.19 57.92
C PRO A 105 -39.37 35.66 58.49
N SER A 106 -39.85 36.85 58.08
CA SER A 106 -41.02 37.51 58.67
C SER A 106 -42.33 36.87 58.24
N LEU A 107 -42.35 36.23 57.06
CA LEU A 107 -43.46 35.41 56.59
C LEU A 107 -43.66 34.12 57.41
N CYS A 108 -42.65 33.70 58.17
CA CYS A 108 -42.66 32.43 58.90
C CYS A 108 -42.81 32.61 60.42
N VAL A 109 -42.34 33.73 60.98
CA VAL A 109 -42.34 33.99 62.43
C VAL A 109 -42.87 35.39 62.72
N SER A 110 -44.13 35.48 63.14
CA SER A 110 -44.79 36.75 63.47
C SER A 110 -44.44 37.32 64.85
N ASP A 111 -43.78 36.55 65.71
CA ASP A 111 -43.26 37.02 67.00
C ASP A 111 -41.86 37.63 66.79
N GLU A 112 -41.75 38.95 66.90
CA GLU A 112 -40.48 39.69 66.70
C GLU A 112 -39.37 39.27 67.67
N SER A 113 -39.70 38.79 68.88
CA SER A 113 -38.71 38.36 69.87
C SER A 113 -38.15 36.98 69.52
N VAL A 114 -39.01 36.03 69.13
CA VAL A 114 -38.60 34.71 68.62
C VAL A 114 -37.84 34.85 67.32
N LEU A 115 -38.34 35.67 66.39
CA LEU A 115 -37.68 35.98 65.13
C LEU A 115 -36.29 36.60 65.37
N GLY A 116 -36.20 37.55 66.30
CA GLY A 116 -34.95 38.16 66.73
C GLY A 116 -33.97 37.16 67.35
N TRP A 117 -34.44 36.21 68.17
CA TRP A 117 -33.59 35.15 68.72
C TRP A 117 -33.04 34.19 67.66
N ILE A 118 -33.88 33.81 66.68
CA ILE A 118 -33.46 32.90 65.60
C ILE A 118 -32.46 33.61 64.69
N THR A 119 -32.79 34.80 64.20
CA THR A 119 -32.00 35.54 63.20
C THR A 119 -30.69 36.12 63.73
N ASN A 120 -30.61 36.43 65.03
CA ASN A 120 -29.36 36.86 65.66
C ASN A 120 -28.45 35.69 66.08
N SER A 121 -28.90 34.44 65.96
CA SER A 121 -28.08 33.28 66.31
C SER A 121 -26.89 33.09 65.34
N SER A 122 -25.73 32.72 65.89
CA SER A 122 -24.55 32.38 65.08
C SER A 122 -24.81 31.29 64.03
N PRO A 123 -25.52 30.18 64.34
CA PRO A 123 -25.85 29.17 63.33
C PRO A 123 -26.66 29.74 62.16
N TYR A 124 -27.70 30.53 62.42
CA TYR A 124 -28.54 31.10 61.35
C TYR A 124 -27.71 32.02 60.44
N ARG A 125 -26.91 32.91 61.04
CA ARG A 125 -26.07 33.85 60.28
C ARG A 125 -25.06 33.13 59.39
N GLU A 126 -24.45 32.05 59.86
CA GLU A 126 -23.53 31.24 59.06
C GLU A 126 -24.22 30.56 57.86
N TYR A 127 -25.44 30.04 58.01
CA TYR A 127 -26.21 29.50 56.87
C TYR A 127 -26.62 30.58 55.87
N VAL A 128 -27.04 31.76 56.34
CA VAL A 128 -27.42 32.90 55.48
C VAL A 128 -26.23 33.44 54.70
N GLU A 129 -25.08 33.59 55.34
CA GLU A 129 -23.84 34.04 54.69
C GLU A 129 -23.42 33.08 53.56
N GLU A 130 -23.50 31.76 53.81
CA GLU A 130 -23.15 30.74 52.80
C GLU A 130 -24.18 30.68 51.65
N TYR A 131 -25.49 30.70 51.97
CA TYR A 131 -26.58 30.72 50.99
C TYR A 131 -26.53 31.94 50.07
N ASN A 132 -26.33 33.13 50.65
CA ASN A 132 -26.20 34.36 49.88
C ASN A 132 -24.93 34.38 49.03
N THR A 133 -23.80 33.87 49.55
CA THR A 133 -22.55 33.73 48.77
C THR A 133 -22.78 32.88 47.51
N MET A 134 -23.47 31.73 47.63
CA MET A 134 -23.78 30.89 46.47
C MET A 134 -24.78 31.56 45.52
N ARG A 135 -25.85 32.16 46.04
CA ARG A 135 -26.88 32.86 45.25
C ARG A 135 -26.32 34.06 44.47
N GLU A 136 -25.42 34.82 45.08
CA GLU A 136 -24.72 35.91 44.41
C GLU A 136 -23.75 35.36 43.35
N GLY A 137 -23.03 34.27 43.66
CA GLY A 137 -22.22 33.53 42.69
C GLY A 137 -23.01 33.11 41.45
N VAL A 138 -24.19 32.49 41.62
CA VAL A 138 -25.11 32.18 40.52
C VAL A 138 -25.45 33.43 39.70
N SER A 139 -25.82 34.52 40.39
CA SER A 139 -26.30 35.76 39.77
C SER A 139 -25.20 36.46 38.95
N ARG A 140 -23.99 36.57 39.51
CA ARG A 140 -22.80 37.13 38.82
C ARG A 140 -22.41 36.29 37.59
N LEU A 141 -22.45 34.95 37.70
CA LEU A 141 -22.11 34.05 36.60
C LEU A 141 -23.18 34.06 35.50
N HIS A 142 -24.45 34.10 35.86
CA HIS A 142 -25.56 34.26 34.91
C HIS A 142 -25.49 35.60 34.16
N ALA A 143 -25.10 36.70 34.84
CA ALA A 143 -24.88 37.99 34.19
C ALA A 143 -23.73 37.97 33.15
N ARG A 144 -22.76 37.06 33.30
CA ARG A 144 -21.71 36.78 32.28
C ARG A 144 -22.09 35.70 31.26
N GLY A 145 -23.32 35.18 31.31
CA GLY A 145 -23.77 34.07 30.46
C GLY A 145 -23.16 32.70 30.81
N ILE A 146 -22.47 32.59 31.94
CA ILE A 146 -21.85 31.36 32.44
C ILE A 146 -22.91 30.54 33.20
N VAL A 147 -23.73 29.83 32.44
CA VAL A 147 -24.91 29.08 32.94
C VAL A 147 -24.66 27.57 33.09
N SER A 148 -23.54 27.03 32.61
CA SER A 148 -23.23 25.59 32.66
C SER A 148 -21.76 25.31 32.96
N LEU A 149 -21.46 24.10 33.46
CA LEU A 149 -20.08 23.65 33.76
C LEU A 149 -19.15 23.71 32.53
N ASP A 150 -19.69 23.39 31.35
CA ASP A 150 -19.32 23.88 30.00
C ASP A 150 -18.52 25.18 29.98
N ARG A 151 -19.30 26.24 30.19
CA ARG A 151 -18.86 27.63 30.06
C ARG A 151 -17.96 28.03 31.21
N TRP A 152 -18.23 27.52 32.40
CA TRP A 152 -17.37 27.76 33.57
C TRP A 152 -15.95 27.22 33.34
N ALA A 153 -15.80 25.97 32.89
CA ALA A 153 -14.50 25.37 32.63
C ALA A 153 -13.70 26.11 31.53
N ARG A 154 -14.40 26.67 30.53
CA ARG A 154 -13.77 27.51 29.50
C ARG A 154 -13.31 28.86 30.06
N ALA A 155 -14.17 29.53 30.82
CA ALA A 155 -13.88 30.83 31.42
C ALA A 155 -12.76 30.73 32.48
N GLU A 156 -12.71 29.64 33.25
CA GLU A 156 -11.65 29.39 34.24
C GLU A 156 -10.30 29.10 33.56
N ALA A 157 -10.27 28.26 32.53
CA ALA A 157 -9.07 28.04 31.70
C ALA A 157 -8.61 29.30 30.91
N ALA A 158 -9.48 30.30 30.75
CA ALA A 158 -9.17 31.60 30.15
C ALA A 158 -8.87 32.71 31.20
N ASN A 159 -8.92 32.40 32.50
CA ASN A 159 -8.81 33.33 33.63
C ASN A 159 -9.91 34.43 33.70
N GLU A 160 -11.02 34.29 32.98
CA GLU A 160 -12.14 35.26 32.90
C GLU A 160 -13.01 35.32 34.19
N VAL A 161 -12.66 34.54 35.21
CA VAL A 161 -13.37 34.38 36.49
C VAL A 161 -12.44 34.53 37.71
N GLU A 162 -11.31 35.23 37.55
CA GLU A 162 -10.37 35.47 38.65
C GLU A 162 -10.96 36.29 39.82
N ASP A 163 -12.01 37.08 39.60
CA ASP A 163 -12.74 37.80 40.65
C ASP A 163 -13.82 36.96 41.35
N VAL A 164 -14.09 35.74 40.88
CA VAL A 164 -15.11 34.86 41.48
C VAL A 164 -14.54 34.24 42.76
N GLY A 165 -15.21 34.51 43.89
CA GLY A 165 -14.77 34.13 45.22
C GLY A 165 -14.38 32.65 45.35
N ALA A 166 -13.32 32.37 46.10
CA ALA A 166 -12.66 31.07 46.16
C ALA A 166 -13.58 29.90 46.51
N TYR A 167 -14.62 30.14 47.33
CA TYR A 167 -15.59 29.10 47.71
C TYR A 167 -16.49 28.67 46.54
N VAL A 168 -17.08 29.64 45.82
CA VAL A 168 -17.86 29.43 44.59
C VAL A 168 -17.01 28.75 43.52
N ARG A 169 -15.76 29.21 43.34
CA ARG A 169 -14.78 28.62 42.41
C ARG A 169 -14.47 27.16 42.76
N GLY A 170 -14.26 26.87 44.04
CA GLY A 170 -13.96 25.52 44.55
C GLY A 170 -15.06 24.51 44.26
N VAL A 171 -16.32 24.86 44.54
CA VAL A 171 -17.49 23.98 44.29
C VAL A 171 -17.63 23.67 42.80
N LEU A 172 -17.55 24.69 41.93
CA LEU A 172 -17.64 24.49 40.48
C LEU A 172 -16.47 23.68 39.91
N ASN A 173 -15.24 23.91 40.38
CA ASN A 173 -14.08 23.14 39.90
C ASN A 173 -14.15 21.67 40.33
N VAL A 174 -14.64 21.36 41.54
CA VAL A 174 -14.91 19.97 41.96
C VAL A 174 -15.98 19.32 41.05
N ALA A 175 -17.02 20.07 40.70
CA ALA A 175 -18.06 19.58 39.79
C ALA A 175 -17.53 19.35 38.35
N VAL A 176 -16.68 20.23 37.82
CA VAL A 176 -15.99 20.04 36.52
C VAL A 176 -15.12 18.78 36.53
N VAL A 177 -14.36 18.54 37.59
CA VAL A 177 -13.53 17.33 37.73
C VAL A 177 -14.40 16.07 37.77
N SER A 178 -15.56 16.11 38.46
CA SER A 178 -16.53 15.01 38.45
C SER A 178 -17.14 14.79 37.06
N ALA A 179 -17.63 15.85 36.41
CA ALA A 179 -18.21 15.81 35.06
C ALA A 179 -17.23 15.27 34.02
N THR A 180 -15.96 15.69 34.07
CA THR A 180 -14.90 15.25 33.15
C THR A 180 -14.56 13.78 33.36
N ARG A 181 -14.55 13.29 34.61
CA ARG A 181 -14.39 11.86 34.93
C ARG A 181 -15.57 11.04 34.42
N SER A 182 -16.80 11.49 34.65
CA SER A 182 -18.02 10.84 34.16
C SER A 182 -18.06 10.79 32.63
N GLU A 183 -17.69 11.87 31.94
CA GLU A 183 -17.60 11.88 30.48
C GLU A 183 -16.50 10.94 29.97
N LYS A 184 -15.33 10.92 30.60
CA LYS A 184 -14.25 9.97 30.26
C LYS A 184 -14.69 8.52 30.44
N ARG A 185 -15.41 8.18 31.52
CA ARG A 185 -16.03 6.84 31.69
C ARG A 185 -17.08 6.55 30.64
N MET A 186 -17.94 7.51 30.27
CA MET A 186 -18.94 7.36 29.21
C MET A 186 -18.28 7.10 27.84
N ARG A 187 -17.20 7.81 27.50
CA ARG A 187 -16.42 7.58 26.27
C ARG A 187 -15.80 6.18 26.27
N ILE A 188 -15.14 5.77 27.36
CA ILE A 188 -14.58 4.42 27.52
C ILE A 188 -15.67 3.34 27.42
N ARG A 189 -16.84 3.54 28.05
CA ARG A 189 -17.96 2.59 27.99
C ARG A 189 -18.47 2.43 26.56
N ARG A 190 -18.66 3.55 25.83
CA ARG A 190 -19.06 3.54 24.40
C ARG A 190 -18.01 2.89 23.51
N ALA A 191 -16.72 3.16 23.70
CA ALA A 191 -15.64 2.51 22.95
C ALA A 191 -15.54 0.99 23.23
N SER A 192 -15.87 0.57 24.45
CA SER A 192 -15.84 -0.85 24.86
C SER A 192 -17.01 -1.69 24.33
N SER A 193 -18.11 -1.05 23.94
CA SER A 193 -19.27 -1.67 23.28
C SER A 193 -19.21 -1.40 21.77
N GLY A 194 -18.93 -2.43 20.97
CA GLY A 194 -18.93 -2.29 19.51
C GLY A 194 -20.31 -1.90 18.96
N GLU A 195 -20.32 -1.16 17.85
CA GLU A 195 -21.53 -0.69 17.16
C GLU A 195 -21.99 -1.76 16.17
N GLU A 196 -23.24 -2.24 16.28
CA GLU A 196 -23.76 -3.21 15.32
C GLU A 196 -24.20 -2.52 14.01
N LEU A 197 -23.64 -2.97 12.90
CA LEU A 197 -23.90 -2.41 11.57
C LEU A 197 -24.96 -3.21 10.82
N ASP A 198 -26.22 -2.81 11.00
CA ASP A 198 -27.38 -3.28 10.23
C ASP A 198 -27.04 -3.52 8.75
N GLY A 199 -27.53 -4.64 8.20
CA GLY A 199 -27.50 -4.95 6.77
C GLY A 199 -26.12 -4.98 6.09
N VAL A 200 -25.01 -4.86 6.84
CA VAL A 200 -23.66 -4.94 6.25
C VAL A 200 -23.32 -6.39 5.89
N TYR A 201 -23.68 -7.35 6.73
CA TYR A 201 -23.50 -8.78 6.42
C TYR A 201 -24.14 -9.14 5.09
N ASP A 202 -25.43 -8.85 4.93
CA ASP A 202 -26.17 -9.15 3.70
C ASP A 202 -25.71 -8.34 2.49
N SER A 203 -25.14 -7.13 2.69
CA SER A 203 -24.54 -6.35 1.61
C SER A 203 -23.27 -6.99 1.06
N VAL A 204 -22.44 -7.59 1.93
CA VAL A 204 -21.22 -8.29 1.54
C VAL A 204 -21.56 -9.69 1.02
N TYR A 205 -22.29 -10.49 1.80
CA TYR A 205 -22.66 -11.87 1.46
C TYR A 205 -23.44 -11.94 0.13
N ASN A 206 -24.38 -11.02 -0.09
CA ASN A 206 -25.16 -10.97 -1.34
C ASN A 206 -24.62 -9.91 -2.33
N ALA A 207 -23.32 -9.62 -2.29
CA ALA A 207 -22.68 -8.80 -3.32
C ALA A 207 -22.88 -9.39 -4.72
N ARG A 208 -22.85 -8.54 -5.74
CA ARG A 208 -23.12 -8.93 -7.13
C ARG A 208 -21.82 -9.04 -7.92
N TRP A 209 -21.65 -10.15 -8.62
CA TRP A 209 -20.58 -10.31 -9.60
C TRP A 209 -20.96 -9.72 -10.96
N SER A 210 -19.93 -9.34 -11.71
CA SER A 210 -20.00 -8.97 -13.12
C SER A 210 -18.63 -9.24 -13.74
N TYR A 211 -18.61 -9.58 -15.02
CA TYR A 211 -17.37 -9.87 -15.75
C TYR A 211 -17.13 -8.77 -16.77
N VAL A 212 -15.88 -8.33 -16.90
CA VAL A 212 -15.39 -7.58 -18.06
C VAL A 212 -14.59 -8.54 -18.91
N VAL A 213 -15.04 -8.72 -20.15
CA VAL A 213 -14.58 -9.76 -21.07
C VAL A 213 -14.10 -9.17 -22.38
N MET A 214 -13.10 -9.77 -23.00
CA MET A 214 -12.67 -9.47 -24.36
C MET A 214 -13.28 -10.46 -25.35
N SER A 215 -13.79 -9.96 -26.48
CA SER A 215 -14.39 -10.76 -27.56
C SER A 215 -14.38 -9.99 -28.87
N ASP A 216 -14.22 -10.69 -30.01
CA ASP A 216 -14.27 -10.10 -31.36
C ASP A 216 -15.66 -9.52 -31.71
N GLU A 217 -16.70 -9.86 -30.93
CA GLU A 217 -18.03 -9.24 -30.98
C GLU A 217 -18.03 -7.75 -30.59
N TYR A 218 -16.99 -7.28 -29.89
CA TYR A 218 -16.91 -5.93 -29.34
C TYR A 218 -15.95 -5.05 -30.16
N GLY A 219 -16.50 -4.16 -30.99
CA GLY A 219 -15.71 -3.29 -31.88
C GLY A 219 -14.80 -2.28 -31.16
N GLU A 220 -13.83 -1.72 -31.89
CA GLU A 220 -12.73 -0.89 -31.36
C GLU A 220 -13.16 0.25 -30.43
N GLY A 221 -14.31 0.88 -30.70
CA GLY A 221 -14.89 1.94 -29.86
C GLY A 221 -15.28 1.51 -28.42
N THR A 222 -15.22 0.21 -28.12
CA THR A 222 -15.39 -0.39 -26.77
C THR A 222 -14.07 -0.91 -26.18
N LEU A 223 -12.92 -0.66 -26.83
CA LEU A 223 -11.60 -1.22 -26.53
C LEU A 223 -11.53 -2.76 -26.63
N GLY A 224 -12.43 -3.39 -27.39
CA GLY A 224 -12.53 -4.84 -27.52
C GLY A 224 -13.33 -5.53 -26.39
N MET A 225 -14.03 -4.77 -25.54
CA MET A 225 -14.52 -5.27 -24.25
C MET A 225 -16.02 -5.06 -24.00
N GLY A 226 -16.65 -6.11 -23.45
CA GLY A 226 -18.03 -6.12 -22.98
C GLY A 226 -18.16 -6.32 -21.48
N VAL A 227 -19.38 -6.14 -20.95
CA VAL A 227 -19.69 -6.33 -19.53
C VAL A 227 -20.87 -7.30 -19.36
N LEU A 228 -20.59 -8.47 -18.81
CA LEU A 228 -21.58 -9.50 -18.45
C LEU A 228 -21.98 -9.37 -16.98
N ARG A 229 -23.18 -9.84 -16.62
CA ARG A 229 -23.71 -9.82 -15.24
C ARG A 229 -24.11 -11.23 -14.80
N THR A 230 -23.81 -11.58 -13.55
CA THR A 230 -24.32 -12.81 -12.91
C THR A 230 -25.65 -12.54 -12.18
N LYS A 231 -26.24 -13.58 -11.58
CA LYS A 231 -27.31 -13.39 -10.59
C LYS A 231 -26.71 -12.87 -9.26
N LYS A 232 -27.57 -12.30 -8.39
CA LYS A 232 -27.15 -11.79 -7.06
C LYS A 232 -26.85 -12.99 -6.13
N GLY A 233 -25.68 -13.00 -5.48
CA GLY A 233 -25.30 -14.04 -4.51
C GLY A 233 -24.86 -15.38 -5.12
N GLU A 234 -24.88 -15.51 -6.45
CA GLU A 234 -24.34 -16.65 -7.19
C GLU A 234 -22.80 -16.54 -7.19
N GLN A 235 -22.09 -17.62 -6.81
CA GLN A 235 -20.63 -17.67 -6.90
C GLN A 235 -20.18 -17.60 -8.37
N PRO A 236 -19.11 -16.85 -8.69
CA PRO A 236 -18.67 -16.64 -10.05
C PRO A 236 -17.83 -17.82 -10.56
N HIS A 237 -17.80 -17.98 -11.87
CA HIS A 237 -16.70 -18.67 -12.51
C HIS A 237 -15.53 -17.69 -12.65
N LEU A 238 -14.37 -18.09 -12.14
CA LEU A 238 -13.13 -17.33 -12.13
C LEU A 238 -11.97 -18.22 -12.63
N TRP A 239 -10.81 -17.63 -12.81
CA TRP A 239 -9.57 -18.32 -13.17
C TRP A 239 -9.31 -19.55 -12.29
N CYS A 240 -9.04 -20.69 -12.91
CA CYS A 240 -8.50 -21.85 -12.20
C CYS A 240 -7.08 -21.55 -11.68
N GLU A 241 -6.59 -22.33 -10.72
CA GLU A 241 -5.25 -22.22 -10.13
C GLU A 241 -4.14 -22.06 -11.20
N LYS A 242 -4.09 -22.95 -12.20
CA LYS A 242 -3.13 -22.88 -13.31
C LYS A 242 -3.19 -21.58 -14.13
N GLN A 243 -4.37 -20.96 -14.25
CA GLN A 243 -4.50 -19.63 -14.84
C GLN A 243 -4.05 -18.56 -13.85
N ALA A 244 -4.45 -18.67 -12.58
CA ALA A 244 -4.13 -17.74 -11.51
C ALA A 244 -2.61 -17.55 -11.31
N ASP A 245 -1.85 -18.64 -11.34
CA ASP A 245 -0.39 -18.68 -11.20
C ASP A 245 0.38 -18.54 -12.53
N ALA A 246 -0.31 -18.25 -13.64
CA ALA A 246 0.34 -17.96 -14.91
C ALA A 246 1.17 -16.67 -14.80
N LEU A 247 2.48 -16.81 -14.94
CA LEU A 247 3.42 -15.68 -15.02
C LEU A 247 3.10 -14.77 -16.21
N TYR A 248 3.38 -13.48 -16.04
CA TYR A 248 3.30 -12.50 -17.13
C TYR A 248 4.40 -12.73 -18.17
N ASP A 249 4.01 -12.91 -19.43
CA ASP A 249 4.93 -12.99 -20.57
C ASP A 249 4.92 -11.66 -21.38
N PRO A 250 6.07 -10.97 -21.53
CA PRO A 250 6.16 -9.76 -22.34
C PRO A 250 6.14 -10.02 -23.87
N GLU A 251 6.41 -11.24 -24.34
CA GLU A 251 6.39 -11.56 -25.78
C GLU A 251 4.96 -11.77 -26.30
N GLU A 252 4.05 -12.24 -25.45
CA GLU A 252 2.63 -12.53 -25.74
C GLU A 252 1.73 -11.82 -24.70
N PRO A 253 1.40 -10.53 -24.92
CA PRO A 253 0.60 -9.74 -24.00
C PRO A 253 -0.74 -10.39 -23.68
N TRP A 254 -1.08 -10.46 -22.40
CA TRP A 254 -2.29 -11.12 -21.95
C TRP A 254 -3.56 -10.34 -22.35
N GLU A 255 -4.54 -11.06 -22.91
CA GLU A 255 -5.79 -10.52 -23.46
C GLU A 255 -7.05 -11.02 -22.70
N GLY A 256 -6.86 -11.60 -21.51
CA GLY A 256 -7.90 -12.34 -20.79
C GLY A 256 -7.81 -13.85 -21.05
N ASP A 257 -8.40 -14.62 -20.14
CA ASP A 257 -8.39 -16.09 -20.19
C ASP A 257 -9.78 -16.65 -20.49
N GLU A 258 -9.88 -17.73 -21.27
CA GLU A 258 -11.14 -18.45 -21.42
C GLU A 258 -11.48 -19.17 -20.10
N VAL A 259 -12.63 -18.83 -19.50
CA VAL A 259 -13.09 -19.35 -18.21
C VAL A 259 -14.43 -20.07 -18.42
N PRO A 260 -14.58 -21.34 -17.98
CA PRO A 260 -15.82 -22.08 -18.15
C PRO A 260 -17.05 -21.32 -17.64
N GLY A 261 -18.11 -21.26 -18.43
CA GLY A 261 -19.33 -20.52 -18.08
C GLY A 261 -19.25 -19.00 -18.26
N VAL A 262 -18.15 -18.45 -18.76
CA VAL A 262 -18.01 -17.03 -19.15
C VAL A 262 -17.99 -16.93 -20.68
N GLY A 263 -18.76 -16.00 -21.24
CA GLY A 263 -18.76 -15.72 -22.68
C GLY A 263 -17.60 -14.78 -23.05
N GLY A 264 -16.64 -15.28 -23.83
CA GLY A 264 -15.41 -14.55 -24.17
C GLY A 264 -14.32 -14.65 -23.09
N LYS A 265 -13.18 -14.00 -23.34
CA LYS A 265 -12.00 -14.06 -22.47
C LYS A 265 -12.18 -13.18 -21.23
N LEU A 266 -12.15 -13.75 -20.02
CA LEU A 266 -12.23 -13.01 -18.76
C LEU A 266 -10.95 -12.20 -18.52
N VAL A 267 -11.09 -10.87 -18.46
CA VAL A 267 -10.00 -9.93 -18.12
C VAL A 267 -10.09 -9.48 -16.66
N MET A 268 -11.30 -9.15 -16.19
CA MET A 268 -11.50 -8.63 -14.84
C MET A 268 -12.89 -9.02 -14.33
N ALA A 269 -12.99 -9.50 -13.10
CA ALA A 269 -14.26 -9.63 -12.40
C ALA A 269 -14.50 -8.40 -11.51
N VAL A 270 -15.75 -8.02 -11.28
CA VAL A 270 -16.11 -6.93 -10.36
C VAL A 270 -17.12 -7.41 -9.35
N LEU A 271 -16.84 -7.16 -8.08
CA LEU A 271 -17.69 -7.52 -6.95
C LEU A 271 -18.32 -6.25 -6.34
N SER A 272 -19.61 -6.05 -6.60
CA SER A 272 -20.39 -4.89 -6.17
C SER A 272 -21.16 -5.15 -4.88
N SER A 273 -20.73 -4.56 -3.76
CA SER A 273 -21.46 -4.50 -2.48
C SER A 273 -22.26 -3.19 -2.38
N GLN A 274 -23.52 -3.25 -1.91
CA GLN A 274 -24.41 -2.08 -1.84
C GLN A 274 -23.91 -1.02 -0.84
N LYS A 275 -23.66 -1.42 0.42
CA LYS A 275 -23.06 -0.57 1.46
C LYS A 275 -21.54 -0.38 1.28
N GLY A 276 -20.92 -1.12 0.36
CA GLY A 276 -19.49 -1.03 0.02
C GLY A 276 -18.62 -2.02 0.81
N TRP A 277 -17.37 -1.64 1.08
CA TRP A 277 -16.31 -2.51 1.62
C TRP A 277 -15.67 -1.93 2.89
N PRO A 278 -14.96 -2.74 3.73
CA PRO A 278 -14.40 -2.29 5.00
C PRO A 278 -13.55 -1.02 4.87
N TYR A 279 -12.69 -0.97 3.85
CA TYR A 279 -11.80 0.15 3.56
C TYR A 279 -12.53 1.50 3.35
N MET A 280 -13.81 1.46 2.99
CA MET A 280 -14.68 2.63 2.76
C MET A 280 -15.74 2.85 3.85
N LEU A 281 -15.65 2.13 4.97
CA LEU A 281 -16.41 2.32 6.21
C LEU A 281 -17.93 2.05 6.10
N PHE A 282 -18.37 1.22 5.14
CA PHE A 282 -19.76 0.75 4.96
C PHE A 282 -20.89 1.82 4.99
N SER A 283 -20.57 3.09 4.77
CA SER A 283 -21.43 4.21 5.17
C SER A 283 -21.90 5.04 3.99
N GLU A 284 -23.15 4.87 3.55
CA GLU A 284 -23.74 5.59 2.40
C GLU A 284 -23.58 7.11 2.50
N LYS A 285 -23.75 7.70 3.68
CA LYS A 285 -23.54 9.13 3.94
C LYS A 285 -22.08 9.57 3.72
N LYS A 286 -21.09 8.67 3.92
CA LYS A 286 -19.67 8.91 3.59
C LYS A 286 -19.35 8.55 2.13
N VAL A 287 -20.03 7.57 1.52
CA VAL A 287 -19.96 7.24 0.09
C VAL A 287 -20.37 8.43 -0.78
N GLN A 288 -21.39 9.18 -0.35
CA GLN A 288 -21.87 10.40 -1.01
C GLN A 288 -21.01 11.64 -0.67
N LYS A 289 -20.55 11.80 0.58
CA LYS A 289 -19.76 12.97 1.01
C LYS A 289 -18.28 12.93 0.61
N ARG A 290 -17.69 11.74 0.40
CA ARG A 290 -16.40 11.63 -0.29
C ARG A 290 -16.64 12.06 -1.75
N ARG A 291 -16.29 13.33 -2.06
CA ARG A 291 -16.30 13.89 -3.42
C ARG A 291 -15.76 12.87 -4.40
N VAL A 292 -16.30 12.84 -5.62
CA VAL A 292 -15.85 11.93 -6.68
C VAL A 292 -14.39 12.24 -7.07
N ILE A 293 -13.51 11.23 -7.05
CA ILE A 293 -12.05 11.39 -7.25
C ILE A 293 -11.45 10.37 -8.25
N SER A 294 -12.23 9.77 -9.14
CA SER A 294 -11.71 8.98 -10.28
C SER A 294 -11.55 9.86 -11.54
N LEU A 295 -10.75 9.41 -12.50
CA LEU A 295 -10.59 10.05 -13.82
C LEU A 295 -11.93 10.16 -14.56
N THR A 296 -12.70 9.07 -14.59
CA THR A 296 -14.00 8.99 -15.27
C THR A 296 -15.10 9.80 -14.58
N LYS A 297 -14.88 10.20 -13.33
CA LYS A 297 -15.90 10.67 -12.37
C LYS A 297 -16.91 9.59 -11.96
N TYR A 298 -16.54 8.32 -12.01
CA TYR A 298 -17.29 7.23 -11.37
C TYR A 298 -16.99 7.10 -9.87
N ASN A 299 -17.99 6.68 -9.08
CA ASN A 299 -17.80 6.41 -7.65
C ASN A 299 -17.60 4.90 -7.41
N ALA A 300 -16.36 4.45 -7.48
CA ALA A 300 -15.98 3.04 -7.36
C ALA A 300 -16.10 2.43 -5.94
N VAL A 301 -16.55 3.19 -4.93
CA VAL A 301 -16.61 2.75 -3.52
C VAL A 301 -17.29 1.40 -3.29
N CYS A 302 -18.29 1.07 -4.10
CA CYS A 302 -19.06 -0.17 -4.02
C CYS A 302 -18.42 -1.36 -4.75
N ASP A 303 -17.52 -1.11 -5.69
CA ASP A 303 -17.14 -2.04 -6.75
C ASP A 303 -15.66 -2.47 -6.57
N ALA A 304 -15.41 -3.66 -6.02
CA ALA A 304 -14.07 -4.21 -5.87
C ALA A 304 -13.61 -4.87 -7.19
N TYR A 305 -12.50 -4.40 -7.76
CA TYR A 305 -11.93 -4.92 -9.00
C TYR A 305 -11.08 -6.17 -8.72
N VAL A 306 -11.63 -7.34 -9.04
CA VAL A 306 -11.08 -8.67 -8.79
C VAL A 306 -10.35 -9.17 -10.03
N ARG A 307 -9.04 -9.42 -9.87
CA ARG A 307 -8.13 -9.84 -10.92
C ARG A 307 -7.68 -11.27 -10.73
N ARG A 308 -7.04 -11.84 -11.75
CA ARG A 308 -6.34 -13.12 -11.70
C ARG A 308 -5.40 -13.21 -10.49
N GLU A 309 -4.60 -12.17 -10.28
CA GLU A 309 -3.73 -11.98 -9.09
C GLU A 309 -4.46 -12.01 -7.74
N ASN A 310 -5.71 -11.51 -7.66
CA ASN A 310 -6.47 -11.57 -6.40
C ASN A 310 -6.99 -12.98 -6.15
N VAL A 311 -7.44 -13.67 -7.21
CA VAL A 311 -7.93 -15.06 -7.15
C VAL A 311 -6.78 -16.03 -6.81
N ARG A 312 -5.57 -15.76 -7.28
CA ARG A 312 -4.33 -16.47 -6.89
C ARG A 312 -4.11 -16.48 -5.38
N VAL A 313 -4.28 -15.34 -4.72
CA VAL A 313 -4.21 -15.23 -3.24
C VAL A 313 -5.31 -16.05 -2.57
N TRP A 314 -6.52 -16.09 -3.15
CA TRP A 314 -7.62 -16.89 -2.59
C TRP A 314 -7.38 -18.39 -2.73
N HIS A 315 -6.85 -18.89 -3.85
CA HIS A 315 -6.58 -20.32 -4.01
C HIS A 315 -5.59 -20.84 -2.96
N ILE A 316 -4.47 -20.14 -2.73
CA ILE A 316 -3.47 -20.48 -1.68
C ILE A 316 -4.09 -20.48 -0.28
N VAL A 317 -4.94 -19.48 0.02
CA VAL A 317 -5.65 -19.39 1.30
C VAL A 317 -6.64 -20.54 1.46
N LYS A 318 -7.40 -20.86 0.40
CA LYS A 318 -8.41 -21.91 0.40
C LYS A 318 -7.75 -23.28 0.61
N GLU A 319 -6.64 -23.57 -0.08
CA GLU A 319 -5.88 -24.82 0.08
C GLU A 319 -5.48 -25.04 1.55
N ASN A 320 -4.97 -24.00 2.23
CA ASN A 320 -4.62 -24.11 3.65
C ASN A 320 -5.84 -24.24 4.57
N MET A 321 -6.99 -23.63 4.22
CA MET A 321 -8.24 -23.84 4.96
C MET A 321 -8.84 -25.24 4.74
N ASP A 322 -8.70 -25.80 3.53
CA ASP A 322 -9.11 -27.17 3.23
C ASP A 322 -8.24 -28.16 4.04
N ALA A 323 -6.93 -27.90 4.13
CA ALA A 323 -5.98 -28.67 4.93
C ALA A 323 -6.29 -28.60 6.43
N TRP A 324 -6.55 -27.41 6.98
CA TRP A 324 -6.95 -27.22 8.38
C TRP A 324 -8.24 -27.99 8.72
N ASN A 325 -9.28 -27.81 7.92
CA ASN A 325 -10.56 -28.52 8.07
C ASN A 325 -10.40 -30.06 8.00
N SER A 326 -9.39 -30.56 7.30
CA SER A 326 -9.11 -32.01 7.21
C SER A 326 -8.41 -32.57 8.46
N GLY A 327 -7.96 -31.72 9.39
CA GLY A 327 -7.25 -32.13 10.61
C GLY A 327 -5.84 -32.64 10.37
N VAL A 328 -5.23 -32.32 9.22
CA VAL A 328 -3.91 -32.83 8.81
C VAL A 328 -2.77 -31.87 9.20
N GLU A 329 -3.01 -30.55 9.17
CA GLU A 329 -2.03 -29.51 9.49
C GLU A 329 -2.66 -28.34 10.26
N ASP A 330 -1.84 -27.62 11.02
CA ASP A 330 -2.21 -26.35 11.66
C ASP A 330 -2.38 -25.22 10.63
N VAL A 331 -3.21 -24.20 10.94
CA VAL A 331 -3.41 -23.06 10.04
C VAL A 331 -2.11 -22.29 9.87
N HIS A 332 -1.70 -22.08 8.62
CA HIS A 332 -0.49 -21.31 8.33
C HIS A 332 -0.84 -19.83 8.14
N PRO A 333 -0.17 -18.90 8.83
CA PRO A 333 -0.39 -17.47 8.64
C PRO A 333 0.25 -16.99 7.33
N PHE A 334 -0.43 -16.09 6.62
CA PHE A 334 0.01 -15.58 5.32
C PHE A 334 0.28 -14.07 5.37
N VAL A 335 1.37 -13.62 4.74
CA VAL A 335 1.60 -12.18 4.45
C VAL A 335 1.46 -11.91 2.95
N VAL A 336 0.44 -11.14 2.59
CA VAL A 336 0.16 -10.72 1.21
C VAL A 336 0.88 -9.40 0.94
N ILE A 337 2.05 -9.50 0.33
CA ILE A 337 2.97 -8.38 0.06
C ILE A 337 2.81 -7.90 -1.38
N GLY A 338 2.79 -6.58 -1.60
CA GLY A 338 2.78 -6.03 -2.96
C GLY A 338 2.83 -4.50 -2.97
N THR A 339 3.22 -3.94 -4.13
CA THR A 339 3.50 -2.51 -4.35
C THR A 339 2.42 -1.57 -3.78
N PRO A 340 2.80 -0.50 -3.05
CA PRO A 340 1.84 0.50 -2.59
C PRO A 340 1.07 1.15 -3.75
N GLY A 341 -0.26 1.19 -3.65
CA GLY A 341 -1.14 1.77 -4.67
C GLY A 341 -1.84 0.77 -5.60
N ILE A 342 -1.53 -0.54 -5.54
CA ILE A 342 -2.19 -1.60 -6.34
C ILE A 342 -3.55 -2.06 -5.78
N GLY A 343 -4.07 -1.40 -4.75
CA GLY A 343 -5.42 -1.65 -4.24
C GLY A 343 -5.63 -2.94 -3.44
N LYS A 344 -4.58 -3.62 -2.94
CA LYS A 344 -4.72 -4.87 -2.16
C LYS A 344 -5.81 -4.82 -1.06
N SER A 345 -5.78 -3.77 -0.25
CA SER A 345 -6.75 -3.46 0.82
C SER A 345 -8.22 -3.34 0.35
N PHE A 346 -8.44 -3.09 -0.94
CA PHE A 346 -9.75 -2.81 -1.54
C PHE A 346 -10.23 -3.91 -2.51
N ALA A 347 -9.30 -4.62 -3.14
CA ALA A 347 -9.57 -5.76 -4.02
C ALA A 347 -9.38 -7.10 -3.29
N THR A 348 -8.16 -7.40 -2.84
CA THR A 348 -7.82 -8.66 -2.16
C THR A 348 -8.57 -8.80 -0.84
N GLY A 349 -8.58 -7.76 0.01
CA GLY A 349 -9.30 -7.79 1.29
C GLY A 349 -10.81 -8.01 1.12
N SER A 350 -11.40 -7.39 0.10
CA SER A 350 -12.83 -7.55 -0.25
C SER A 350 -13.15 -8.95 -0.79
N LEU A 351 -12.28 -9.50 -1.65
CA LEU A 351 -12.39 -10.86 -2.17
C LEU A 351 -12.30 -11.90 -1.05
N LEU A 352 -11.25 -11.79 -0.22
CA LEU A 352 -11.03 -12.71 0.92
C LEU A 352 -12.21 -12.65 1.89
N LEU A 353 -12.69 -11.46 2.27
CA LEU A 353 -13.85 -11.33 3.14
C LEU A 353 -15.11 -11.97 2.53
N TYR A 354 -15.36 -11.76 1.23
CA TYR A 354 -16.50 -12.40 0.56
C TYR A 354 -16.37 -13.92 0.53
N GLN A 355 -15.20 -14.45 0.17
CA GLN A 355 -14.96 -15.88 0.06
C GLN A 355 -15.00 -16.60 1.41
N LEU A 356 -14.38 -16.04 2.46
CA LEU A 356 -14.44 -16.59 3.83
C LEU A 356 -15.88 -16.68 4.37
N LEU A 357 -16.73 -15.71 4.05
CA LEU A 357 -18.13 -15.75 4.48
C LEU A 357 -18.93 -16.85 3.76
N HIS A 358 -18.57 -17.17 2.50
CA HIS A 358 -19.17 -18.22 1.67
C HIS A 358 -18.50 -19.60 1.80
N TYR A 359 -17.35 -19.70 2.46
CA TYR A 359 -16.57 -20.92 2.56
C TYR A 359 -17.36 -22.06 3.24
N PRO A 360 -17.41 -23.28 2.68
CA PRO A 360 -18.28 -24.37 3.15
C PRO A 360 -17.68 -25.10 4.38
N SER A 361 -17.60 -24.38 5.50
CA SER A 361 -17.34 -24.90 6.84
C SER A 361 -18.45 -24.42 7.77
N GLU A 362 -18.96 -25.31 8.61
CA GLU A 362 -19.89 -24.96 9.70
C GLU A 362 -19.15 -24.44 10.92
N ASP A 363 -17.91 -24.90 11.14
CA ASP A 363 -17.07 -24.64 12.31
C ASP A 363 -16.54 -23.22 12.34
N LEU A 364 -16.13 -22.68 11.18
CA LEU A 364 -15.75 -21.28 11.00
C LEU A 364 -16.93 -20.35 11.32
N LYS A 365 -17.01 -19.85 12.56
CA LYS A 365 -18.14 -19.00 13.03
C LYS A 365 -17.96 -17.52 12.70
N VAL A 366 -16.71 -17.03 12.68
CA VAL A 366 -16.41 -15.59 12.68
C VAL A 366 -15.36 -15.20 11.63
N VAL A 367 -15.53 -14.04 10.99
CA VAL A 367 -14.48 -13.40 10.18
C VAL A 367 -14.19 -12.00 10.73
N ALA A 368 -12.96 -11.75 11.18
CA ALA A 368 -12.53 -10.48 11.77
C ALA A 368 -11.64 -9.68 10.80
N TYR A 369 -12.13 -8.55 10.31
CA TYR A 369 -11.42 -7.64 9.41
C TYR A 369 -10.85 -6.44 10.17
N PHE A 370 -9.54 -6.43 10.42
CA PHE A 370 -8.81 -5.34 11.05
C PHE A 370 -8.22 -4.40 9.99
N MET A 371 -8.31 -3.08 10.21
CA MET A 371 -7.66 -2.11 9.32
C MET A 371 -7.35 -0.78 10.00
N LYS A 372 -6.18 -0.19 9.72
CA LYS A 372 -5.72 1.08 10.33
C LYS A 372 -5.76 1.02 11.86
N GLU A 373 -6.78 1.65 12.47
CA GLU A 373 -6.99 1.76 13.92
C GLU A 373 -8.28 1.06 14.38
N ARG A 374 -9.06 0.48 13.44
CA ARG A 374 -10.42 -0.06 13.67
C ARG A 374 -10.56 -1.52 13.23
N ALA A 375 -11.70 -2.14 13.53
CA ALA A 375 -12.03 -3.49 13.07
C ALA A 375 -13.54 -3.70 12.81
N TYR A 376 -13.86 -4.76 12.07
CA TYR A 376 -15.21 -5.27 11.81
C TYR A 376 -15.22 -6.78 12.09
N ILE A 377 -16.11 -7.25 12.96
CA ILE A 377 -16.28 -8.67 13.27
C ILE A 377 -17.60 -9.15 12.66
N PHE A 378 -17.53 -10.07 11.71
CA PHE A 378 -18.67 -10.68 11.02
C PHE A 378 -18.99 -12.02 11.68
N HIS A 379 -20.21 -12.15 12.22
CA HIS A 379 -20.71 -13.41 12.79
C HIS A 379 -21.54 -14.12 11.72
N ARG A 380 -21.15 -15.33 11.31
CA ARG A 380 -21.73 -16.03 10.15
C ARG A 380 -23.12 -16.59 10.42
N GLU A 381 -23.31 -17.25 11.56
CA GLU A 381 -24.58 -17.84 12.00
C GLU A 381 -25.64 -16.74 12.26
N GLU A 382 -25.28 -15.74 13.06
CA GLU A 382 -26.14 -14.62 13.45
C GLU A 382 -26.35 -13.58 12.33
N ARG A 383 -25.63 -13.69 11.21
CA ARG A 383 -25.62 -12.77 10.06
C ARG A 383 -25.47 -11.28 10.43
N ARG A 384 -24.73 -10.97 11.49
CA ARG A 384 -24.54 -9.60 12.01
C ARG A 384 -23.07 -9.17 11.99
N VAL A 385 -22.82 -7.86 12.03
CA VAL A 385 -21.48 -7.27 11.93
C VAL A 385 -21.28 -6.24 13.04
N VAL A 386 -20.24 -6.42 13.86
CA VAL A 386 -19.89 -5.46 14.92
C VAL A 386 -18.67 -4.64 14.52
N TYR A 387 -18.82 -3.32 14.53
CA TYR A 387 -17.76 -2.35 14.32
C TYR A 387 -17.10 -1.95 15.65
N TYR A 388 -15.77 -1.88 15.64
CA TYR A 388 -14.96 -1.39 16.75
C TYR A 388 -14.08 -0.25 16.25
N GLU A 389 -14.20 0.93 16.86
CA GLU A 389 -13.38 2.09 16.51
C GLU A 389 -11.91 1.93 16.93
N GLU A 390 -11.63 1.10 17.94
CA GLU A 390 -10.30 0.79 18.45
C GLU A 390 -9.94 -0.69 18.24
N GLN A 391 -8.79 -0.98 17.59
CA GLN A 391 -8.28 -2.35 17.40
C GLN A 391 -8.10 -3.11 18.71
N ALA A 392 -7.61 -2.46 19.78
CA ALA A 392 -7.37 -3.12 21.07
C ALA A 392 -8.65 -3.76 21.67
N VAL A 393 -9.80 -3.11 21.49
CA VAL A 393 -11.10 -3.63 21.95
C VAL A 393 -11.52 -4.84 21.11
N ALA A 394 -11.33 -4.78 19.78
CA ALA A 394 -11.62 -5.90 18.89
C ALA A 394 -10.69 -7.10 19.11
N VAL A 395 -9.39 -6.88 19.29
CA VAL A 395 -8.41 -7.94 19.63
C VAL A 395 -8.80 -8.61 20.94
N ARG A 396 -9.21 -7.84 21.97
CA ARG A 396 -9.74 -8.41 23.21
C ARG A 396 -11.00 -9.26 22.95
N LYS A 397 -11.92 -8.82 22.07
CA LYS A 397 -13.13 -9.60 21.74
C LYS A 397 -12.84 -10.87 20.94
N VAL A 398 -11.88 -10.86 20.02
CA VAL A 398 -11.37 -12.09 19.38
C VAL A 398 -10.80 -13.05 20.42
N ASN A 399 -9.93 -12.57 21.31
CA ASN A 399 -9.39 -13.37 22.42
C ASN A 399 -10.47 -13.84 23.44
N GLU A 400 -11.59 -13.13 23.59
CA GLU A 400 -12.75 -13.59 24.39
C GLU A 400 -13.59 -14.68 23.67
N MET A 401 -13.51 -14.77 22.34
CA MET A 401 -14.18 -15.78 21.52
C MET A 401 -13.34 -17.06 21.42
N VAL A 402 -12.02 -16.95 21.21
CA VAL A 402 -11.06 -18.08 21.25
C VAL A 402 -11.20 -18.85 22.56
N ARG A 403 -11.19 -18.16 23.72
CA ARG A 403 -11.36 -18.78 25.06
C ARG A 403 -12.73 -19.45 25.28
N LYS A 404 -13.66 -19.37 24.33
CA LYS A 404 -14.96 -20.04 24.35
C LYS A 404 -15.06 -21.17 23.32
N GLY A 405 -13.98 -21.52 22.63
CA GLY A 405 -14.00 -22.50 21.53
C GLY A 405 -14.72 -21.99 20.28
N VAL A 406 -14.77 -20.67 20.05
CA VAL A 406 -15.32 -20.11 18.81
C VAL A 406 -14.20 -19.99 17.80
N GLU A 407 -14.31 -20.71 16.69
CA GLU A 407 -13.38 -20.65 15.57
C GLU A 407 -13.66 -19.46 14.65
N GLY A 408 -12.60 -18.96 14.02
CA GLY A 408 -12.67 -17.76 13.20
C GLY A 408 -11.43 -17.54 12.35
N TYR A 409 -11.51 -16.54 11.47
CA TYR A 409 -10.44 -16.18 10.56
C TYR A 409 -10.20 -14.66 10.55
N ILE A 410 -8.94 -14.24 10.49
CA ILE A 410 -8.50 -12.85 10.60
C ILE A 410 -7.96 -12.34 9.27
N ILE A 411 -8.51 -11.23 8.77
CA ILE A 411 -7.89 -10.42 7.71
C ILE A 411 -7.35 -9.15 8.37
N TYR A 412 -6.05 -8.88 8.21
CA TYR A 412 -5.38 -7.76 8.84
C TYR A 412 -4.72 -6.84 7.81
N ASP A 413 -5.37 -5.71 7.50
CA ASP A 413 -4.93 -4.72 6.51
C ASP A 413 -4.07 -3.62 7.16
N ILE A 414 -2.74 -3.72 7.02
CA ILE A 414 -1.80 -2.87 7.76
C ILE A 414 -1.91 -1.40 7.31
N GLY A 415 -2.55 -0.60 8.16
CA GLY A 415 -2.86 0.80 7.88
C GLY A 415 -2.01 1.84 8.61
N GLY A 416 -0.94 1.43 9.29
CA GLY A 416 -0.08 2.28 10.13
C GLY A 416 1.20 1.56 10.55
N ASN A 417 1.79 1.94 11.68
CA ASN A 417 2.35 0.93 12.58
C ASN A 417 1.17 0.36 13.39
N SER A 418 1.24 -0.87 13.90
CA SER A 418 0.21 -1.36 14.83
C SER A 418 0.74 -2.40 15.78
N ASP A 419 0.88 -1.99 17.04
CA ASP A 419 1.40 -2.76 18.18
C ASP A 419 0.35 -3.79 18.69
N MET A 420 -0.60 -4.16 17.84
CA MET A 420 -1.72 -5.07 18.11
C MET A 420 -1.61 -6.39 17.33
N ILE A 421 -0.68 -6.48 16.38
CA ILE A 421 -0.41 -7.70 15.60
C ILE A 421 0.10 -8.82 16.53
N GLU A 422 1.00 -8.48 17.47
CA GLU A 422 1.57 -9.38 18.51
C GLU A 422 0.55 -9.87 19.56
N LYS A 423 -0.73 -9.51 19.39
CA LYS A 423 -1.81 -9.77 20.37
C LYS A 423 -2.99 -10.50 19.72
N LEU A 424 -2.87 -10.84 18.43
CA LEU A 424 -3.76 -11.77 17.75
C LEU A 424 -3.56 -13.18 18.33
N PRO A 425 -4.60 -14.03 18.36
CA PRO A 425 -4.45 -15.43 18.77
C PRO A 425 -3.72 -16.23 17.68
N ASP A 426 -2.99 -17.26 18.10
CA ASP A 426 -2.42 -18.26 17.19
C ASP A 426 -3.47 -19.31 16.76
N ASP A 427 -4.55 -19.47 17.55
CA ASP A 427 -5.64 -20.46 17.33
C ASP A 427 -6.53 -20.17 16.10
N TRP A 428 -6.39 -19.01 15.45
CA TRP A 428 -7.20 -18.59 14.30
C TRP A 428 -6.31 -18.30 13.09
N GLY A 429 -6.77 -18.62 11.88
CA GLY A 429 -6.05 -18.27 10.66
C GLY A 429 -5.88 -16.77 10.44
N ILE A 430 -4.70 -16.34 9.96
CA ILE A 430 -4.36 -14.92 9.78
C ILE A 430 -3.85 -14.66 8.35
N ILE A 431 -4.46 -13.66 7.68
CA ILE A 431 -3.93 -13.06 6.44
C ILE A 431 -3.57 -11.59 6.70
N LEU A 432 -2.28 -11.29 6.68
CA LEU A 432 -1.71 -9.96 6.84
C LEU A 432 -1.48 -9.28 5.48
N ILE A 433 -2.30 -8.29 5.12
CA ILE A 433 -2.15 -7.53 3.87
C ILE A 433 -1.22 -6.33 4.12
N SER A 434 -0.02 -6.33 3.51
CA SER A 434 1.05 -5.40 3.87
C SER A 434 1.75 -4.72 2.67
N SER A 435 2.40 -3.59 2.91
CA SER A 435 3.36 -3.00 1.97
C SER A 435 4.75 -3.65 2.12
N PRO A 436 5.67 -3.52 1.16
CA PRO A 436 6.99 -4.14 1.25
C PRO A 436 7.93 -3.54 2.30
N LYS A 437 7.47 -2.61 3.16
CA LYS A 437 8.30 -2.02 4.21
C LYS A 437 8.51 -3.06 5.32
N VAL A 438 9.71 -3.62 5.39
CA VAL A 438 10.02 -4.78 6.24
C VAL A 438 9.79 -4.50 7.73
N SER A 439 10.00 -3.25 8.18
CA SER A 439 9.76 -2.76 9.55
C SER A 439 8.28 -2.81 10.02
N LYS A 440 7.38 -3.47 9.28
CA LYS A 440 5.95 -3.61 9.59
C LYS A 440 5.48 -5.05 9.72
N PHE A 441 6.36 -6.02 9.46
CA PHE A 441 6.02 -7.44 9.52
C PHE A 441 7.20 -8.34 9.91
N HIS A 442 8.41 -7.79 10.10
CA HIS A 442 9.55 -8.58 10.59
C HIS A 442 9.22 -9.28 11.90
N ASP A 443 8.62 -8.53 12.83
CA ASP A 443 8.25 -8.97 14.19
C ASP A 443 7.21 -10.09 14.13
N PHE A 444 6.16 -9.92 13.32
CA PHE A 444 5.15 -10.94 13.04
C PHE A 444 5.77 -12.23 12.47
N THR A 445 6.65 -12.12 11.46
CA THR A 445 7.35 -13.29 10.90
C THR A 445 8.42 -13.89 11.83
N THR A 446 8.71 -13.24 12.96
CA THR A 446 9.62 -13.76 14.01
C THR A 446 8.82 -14.47 15.11
N GLN A 447 7.60 -14.01 15.40
CA GLN A 447 6.67 -14.64 16.34
C GLN A 447 6.03 -15.89 15.72
N GLN A 448 5.49 -15.79 14.51
CA GLN A 448 4.87 -16.90 13.79
C GLN A 448 5.86 -17.47 12.75
N ALA A 449 6.73 -18.39 13.19
CA ALA A 449 7.87 -18.90 12.43
C ALA A 449 7.52 -19.58 11.08
N HIS A 450 6.28 -20.05 10.91
CA HIS A 450 5.79 -20.74 9.71
C HIS A 450 5.07 -19.80 8.72
N THR A 451 5.20 -18.48 8.88
CA THR A 451 4.50 -17.48 8.06
C THR A 451 4.90 -17.52 6.58
N ALA A 452 3.95 -17.93 5.72
CA ALA A 452 4.13 -17.96 4.27
C ALA A 452 3.97 -16.57 3.63
N ARG A 453 4.72 -16.29 2.55
CA ARG A 453 4.74 -14.97 1.88
C ARG A 453 4.13 -15.05 0.48
N ILE A 454 3.00 -14.38 0.27
CA ILE A 454 2.32 -14.30 -1.03
C ILE A 454 2.62 -12.95 -1.67
N TYR A 455 3.45 -12.95 -2.71
CA TYR A 455 3.77 -11.75 -3.49
C TYR A 455 2.71 -11.49 -4.57
N MET A 456 2.25 -10.24 -4.68
CA MET A 456 1.28 -9.78 -5.69
C MET A 456 1.93 -8.85 -6.73
N ASN A 457 1.67 -9.12 -8.00
CA ASN A 457 2.03 -8.24 -9.11
C ASN A 457 1.12 -6.99 -9.14
N CYS A 458 1.64 -5.93 -9.78
CA CYS A 458 0.87 -4.74 -10.14
C CYS A 458 -0.26 -5.04 -11.16
N TYR A 459 -0.98 -4.00 -11.58
CA TYR A 459 -1.96 -4.12 -12.66
C TYR A 459 -1.28 -4.27 -14.04
N GLU A 460 -1.99 -4.87 -14.99
CA GLU A 460 -1.64 -4.88 -16.41
C GLU A 460 -2.49 -3.86 -17.20
N ASP A 461 -1.98 -3.41 -18.35
CA ASP A 461 -2.66 -2.45 -19.24
C ASP A 461 -4.08 -2.91 -19.63
N VAL A 462 -4.27 -4.21 -19.82
CA VAL A 462 -5.57 -4.81 -20.17
C VAL A 462 -6.58 -4.70 -19.01
N GLU A 463 -6.12 -4.79 -17.76
CA GLU A 463 -6.95 -4.63 -16.56
C GLU A 463 -7.36 -3.16 -16.36
N PHE A 464 -6.50 -2.20 -16.74
CA PHE A 464 -6.86 -0.78 -16.76
C PHE A 464 -7.92 -0.45 -17.81
N LYS A 465 -7.84 -1.06 -19.02
CA LYS A 465 -8.92 -0.96 -20.01
C LYS A 465 -10.23 -1.52 -19.43
N ALA A 466 -10.18 -2.68 -18.79
CA ALA A 466 -11.35 -3.33 -18.21
C ALA A 466 -11.99 -2.48 -17.09
N ALA A 467 -11.18 -1.88 -16.22
CA ALA A 467 -11.65 -0.93 -15.20
C ALA A 467 -12.33 0.30 -15.83
N LEU A 468 -11.71 0.91 -16.85
CA LEU A 468 -12.28 2.05 -17.57
C LEU A 468 -13.63 1.70 -18.23
N VAL A 469 -13.71 0.55 -18.91
CA VAL A 469 -14.94 0.06 -19.56
C VAL A 469 -16.03 -0.19 -18.53
N TRP A 470 -15.71 -0.81 -17.38
CA TRP A 470 -16.65 -0.96 -16.27
C TRP A 470 -17.16 0.39 -15.74
N GLU A 471 -16.28 1.35 -15.46
CA GLU A 471 -16.67 2.66 -14.93
C GLU A 471 -17.62 3.39 -15.89
N ARG A 472 -17.30 3.42 -17.19
CA ARG A 472 -18.17 4.02 -18.22
C ARG A 472 -19.49 3.28 -18.37
N TYR A 473 -19.48 1.94 -18.43
CA TYR A 473 -20.68 1.11 -18.45
C TYR A 473 -21.59 1.38 -17.23
N ARG A 474 -21.00 1.55 -16.04
CA ARG A 474 -21.76 1.82 -14.82
C ARG A 474 -22.38 3.22 -14.83
N GLN A 475 -21.65 4.23 -15.29
CA GLN A 475 -22.19 5.58 -15.48
C GLN A 475 -23.37 5.59 -16.48
N LEU A 476 -23.24 4.89 -17.61
CA LEU A 476 -24.34 4.70 -18.58
C LEU A 476 -25.55 3.99 -17.94
N SER A 477 -25.33 2.88 -17.25
CA SER A 477 -26.41 2.10 -16.61
C SER A 477 -27.18 2.88 -15.54
N LYS A 478 -26.54 3.88 -14.93
CA LYS A 478 -27.11 4.82 -13.95
C LYS A 478 -27.64 6.12 -14.60
N LYS A 479 -27.62 6.23 -15.93
CA LYS A 479 -27.98 7.43 -16.73
C LYS A 479 -27.21 8.70 -16.33
N GLN A 480 -25.99 8.56 -15.82
CA GLN A 480 -25.15 9.67 -15.34
C GLN A 480 -24.44 10.43 -16.47
N ILE A 481 -24.25 9.77 -17.62
CA ILE A 481 -23.68 10.29 -18.87
C ILE A 481 -24.45 9.68 -20.06
N LYS A 482 -24.33 10.27 -21.26
CA LYS A 482 -24.90 9.68 -22.49
C LYS A 482 -23.79 9.01 -23.30
N LEU A 483 -24.14 8.02 -24.13
CA LEU A 483 -23.17 7.26 -24.92
C LEU A 483 -22.29 8.15 -25.81
N LYS A 484 -22.89 9.17 -26.42
CA LYS A 484 -22.20 10.17 -27.25
C LYS A 484 -21.20 11.09 -26.50
N ASP A 485 -21.22 11.09 -25.17
CA ASP A 485 -20.34 11.91 -24.32
C ASP A 485 -19.10 11.11 -23.86
N ILE A 486 -18.94 9.86 -24.34
CA ILE A 486 -17.84 8.95 -23.99
C ILE A 486 -16.89 8.82 -25.18
N ASN A 487 -15.59 8.90 -24.91
CA ASN A 487 -14.55 8.51 -25.84
C ASN A 487 -13.54 7.62 -25.12
N LEU A 488 -13.78 6.30 -25.16
CA LEU A 488 -12.98 5.30 -24.46
C LEU A 488 -11.52 5.27 -24.94
N GLU A 489 -11.26 5.56 -26.21
CA GLU A 489 -9.89 5.67 -26.71
C GLU A 489 -9.12 6.85 -26.10
N ASN A 490 -9.76 8.01 -25.94
CA ASN A 490 -9.10 9.20 -25.40
C ASN A 490 -8.94 9.08 -23.88
N ASP A 491 -9.92 8.51 -23.18
CA ASP A 491 -9.75 8.08 -21.78
C ASP A 491 -8.56 7.10 -21.66
N TRP A 492 -8.46 6.11 -22.56
CA TRP A 492 -7.38 5.13 -22.58
C TRP A 492 -6.00 5.75 -22.91
N LYS A 493 -5.92 6.69 -23.87
CA LYS A 493 -4.68 7.44 -24.18
C LYS A 493 -4.16 8.18 -22.94
N VAL A 494 -5.06 8.80 -22.15
CA VAL A 494 -4.71 9.43 -20.87
C VAL A 494 -4.24 8.40 -19.84
N LEU A 495 -4.94 7.27 -19.67
CA LEU A 495 -4.52 6.21 -18.74
C LEU A 495 -3.15 5.61 -19.12
N LYS A 496 -2.92 5.32 -20.41
CA LYS A 496 -1.66 4.78 -20.92
C LYS A 496 -0.48 5.71 -20.63
N GLU A 497 -0.64 7.02 -20.84
CA GLU A 497 0.42 7.98 -20.54
C GLU A 497 0.70 8.09 -19.03
N ARG A 498 -0.35 8.02 -18.19
CA ARG A 498 -0.15 7.91 -16.73
C ARG A 498 0.66 6.65 -16.34
N ILE A 499 0.40 5.51 -16.99
CA ILE A 499 1.17 4.27 -16.78
C ILE A 499 2.62 4.44 -17.28
N ARG A 500 2.84 5.06 -18.46
CA ARG A 500 4.17 5.39 -19.01
C ARG A 500 5.02 6.20 -18.02
N MET A 501 4.39 7.14 -17.33
CA MET A 501 5.06 8.09 -16.42
C MET A 501 5.24 7.56 -14.98
N ILE A 502 4.19 7.07 -14.32
CA ILE A 502 4.23 6.71 -12.87
C ILE A 502 4.02 5.22 -12.57
N GLY A 503 3.78 4.40 -13.60
CA GLY A 503 3.64 2.96 -13.50
C GLY A 503 2.21 2.47 -13.23
N PRO A 504 1.98 1.14 -13.29
CA PRO A 504 0.67 0.52 -13.21
C PRO A 504 0.09 0.48 -11.77
N LEU A 505 -0.30 1.66 -11.27
CA LEU A 505 -0.76 1.87 -9.90
C LEU A 505 -2.17 2.53 -9.87
N PRO A 506 -3.26 1.75 -9.78
CA PRO A 506 -4.66 2.21 -9.75
C PRO A 506 -4.94 3.44 -8.88
N ARG A 507 -4.36 3.51 -7.67
CA ARG A 507 -4.52 4.64 -6.74
C ARG A 507 -4.13 6.01 -7.33
N TYR A 508 -3.36 6.02 -8.41
CA TYR A 508 -2.85 7.23 -9.06
C TYR A 508 -3.23 7.29 -10.54
N VAL A 509 -3.28 6.14 -11.22
CA VAL A 509 -3.64 6.02 -12.65
C VAL A 509 -5.14 6.26 -12.87
N LEU A 510 -6.03 5.57 -12.13
CA LEU A 510 -7.50 5.68 -12.27
C LEU A 510 -8.10 6.85 -11.46
N TRP A 511 -7.31 7.49 -10.59
CA TRP A 511 -7.75 8.57 -9.70
C TRP A 511 -7.71 9.95 -10.37
N SER A 512 -8.07 11.02 -9.65
CA SER A 512 -8.12 12.40 -10.18
C SER A 512 -6.77 12.91 -10.67
N ASN A 513 -6.79 13.98 -11.47
CA ASN A 513 -5.56 14.60 -11.98
C ASN A 513 -4.62 15.04 -10.85
N ALA A 514 -5.13 15.69 -9.79
CA ALA A 514 -4.31 16.10 -8.65
C ALA A 514 -3.60 14.93 -7.95
N MET A 515 -4.20 13.73 -7.90
CA MET A 515 -3.56 12.53 -7.36
C MET A 515 -2.47 11.96 -8.29
N TYR A 516 -2.67 12.06 -9.61
CA TYR A 516 -1.66 11.73 -10.61
C TYR A 516 -0.50 12.73 -10.60
N GLU A 517 -0.79 14.04 -10.62
CA GLU A 517 0.18 15.13 -10.63
C GLU A 517 1.04 15.13 -9.36
N GLN A 518 0.45 14.92 -8.18
CA GLN A 518 1.22 14.75 -6.95
C GLN A 518 2.12 13.51 -7.01
N ARG A 519 1.64 12.39 -7.55
CA ARG A 519 2.48 11.17 -7.70
C ARG A 519 3.60 11.36 -8.72
N LEU A 520 3.36 12.10 -9.81
CA LEU A 520 4.40 12.45 -10.77
C LEU A 520 5.45 13.37 -10.14
N LYS A 521 5.03 14.37 -9.36
CA LYS A 521 5.94 15.20 -8.56
C LYS A 521 6.72 14.36 -7.55
N ASP A 522 6.07 13.45 -6.82
CA ASP A 522 6.74 12.53 -5.90
C ASP A 522 7.82 11.70 -6.61
N VAL A 523 7.52 11.18 -7.82
CA VAL A 523 8.45 10.42 -8.66
C VAL A 523 9.63 11.29 -9.12
N ASN A 524 9.38 12.51 -9.61
CA ASN A 524 10.43 13.41 -10.07
C ASN A 524 11.36 13.80 -8.91
N ASN A 525 10.80 14.20 -7.76
CA ASN A 525 11.56 14.49 -6.54
C ASN A 525 12.41 13.27 -6.10
N ALA A 526 11.88 12.05 -6.22
CA ALA A 526 12.64 10.85 -5.90
C ALA A 526 13.74 10.56 -6.92
N LEU A 527 13.50 10.81 -8.23
CA LEU A 527 14.51 10.71 -9.28
C LEU A 527 15.63 11.73 -9.09
N GLU A 528 15.30 12.96 -8.67
CA GLU A 528 16.27 14.02 -8.36
C GLU A 528 17.21 13.62 -7.23
N LEU A 529 16.66 13.10 -6.12
CA LEU A 529 17.40 12.66 -4.92
C LEU A 529 18.36 11.46 -5.15
N LEU A 530 18.23 10.72 -6.25
CA LEU A 530 19.14 9.60 -6.56
C LEU A 530 20.60 10.07 -6.74
N PRO A 531 21.59 9.39 -6.13
CA PRO A 531 23.01 9.80 -6.17
C PRO A 531 23.57 9.83 -7.61
N SER A 532 24.47 10.78 -7.91
CA SER A 532 24.90 11.05 -9.30
C SER A 532 26.02 10.14 -9.82
N ASP A 533 26.54 9.27 -8.95
CA ASP A 533 27.84 8.61 -9.06
C ASP A 533 27.84 7.17 -8.50
N ASP A 534 26.84 6.83 -7.68
CA ASP A 534 26.82 5.59 -6.89
C ASP A 534 26.16 4.46 -7.69
N PHE A 535 26.96 3.69 -8.41
CA PHE A 535 26.51 2.54 -9.18
C PHE A 535 25.97 1.40 -8.29
N GLU A 536 26.53 1.23 -7.09
CA GLU A 536 26.15 0.16 -6.16
C GLU A 536 24.76 0.39 -5.55
N TYR A 537 24.39 1.63 -5.25
CA TYR A 537 23.03 2.00 -4.85
C TYR A 537 22.00 1.58 -5.91
N TYR A 538 22.26 1.86 -7.19
CA TYR A 538 21.35 1.48 -8.27
C TYR A 538 21.25 -0.05 -8.43
N MET A 539 22.37 -0.77 -8.33
CA MET A 539 22.39 -2.22 -8.33
C MET A 539 21.59 -2.80 -7.15
N GLY A 540 21.81 -2.29 -5.94
CA GLY A 540 21.13 -2.72 -4.71
C GLY A 540 19.63 -2.46 -4.74
N MET A 541 19.20 -1.31 -5.24
CA MET A 541 17.78 -0.96 -5.41
C MET A 541 17.05 -1.89 -6.40
N LEU A 542 17.74 -2.38 -7.44
CA LEU A 542 17.13 -3.22 -8.48
C LEU A 542 17.23 -4.72 -8.18
N ASP A 543 18.34 -5.19 -7.62
CA ASP A 543 18.57 -6.63 -7.37
C ASP A 543 17.89 -7.14 -6.08
N ASN A 544 17.67 -6.29 -5.08
CA ASN A 544 17.33 -6.75 -3.74
C ASN A 544 15.83 -6.56 -3.38
N PRO A 545 15.00 -7.63 -3.39
CA PRO A 545 13.57 -7.55 -3.07
C PRO A 545 13.26 -7.20 -1.60
N HIS A 546 14.26 -7.24 -0.71
CA HIS A 546 14.11 -6.98 0.72
C HIS A 546 14.62 -5.60 1.14
N LYS A 547 15.45 -4.93 0.33
CA LYS A 547 15.94 -3.57 0.58
C LYS A 547 15.09 -2.51 -0.10
N TRP A 548 13.88 -2.30 0.42
CA TRP A 548 13.14 -1.05 0.17
C TRP A 548 13.64 0.00 1.16
N TYR A 549 14.37 1.00 0.67
CA TYR A 549 15.02 2.01 1.50
C TYR A 549 13.97 2.83 2.29
N GLU A 550 14.29 3.16 3.54
CA GLU A 550 13.37 3.84 4.45
C GLU A 550 13.21 5.35 4.16
N ASP A 551 14.03 5.88 3.27
CA ASP A 551 14.00 7.25 2.72
C ASP A 551 12.67 7.63 2.04
N GLY A 552 11.81 6.65 1.76
CA GLY A 552 10.56 6.86 1.05
C GLY A 552 10.73 7.18 -0.45
N THR A 553 11.90 6.94 -1.05
CA THR A 553 12.13 7.05 -2.50
C THR A 553 11.73 5.75 -3.20
N THR A 554 12.12 4.59 -2.65
CA THR A 554 12.09 3.31 -3.37
C THR A 554 10.68 2.95 -3.87
N HIS A 555 9.65 3.11 -3.05
CA HIS A 555 8.25 2.84 -3.42
C HIS A 555 7.64 3.78 -4.48
N LYS A 556 8.38 4.82 -4.91
CA LYS A 556 8.03 5.69 -6.05
C LYS A 556 8.66 5.17 -7.34
N LEU A 557 9.83 4.55 -7.22
CA LEU A 557 10.72 4.21 -8.33
C LEU A 557 10.70 2.72 -8.71
N VAL A 558 10.42 1.82 -7.77
CA VAL A 558 10.25 0.38 -8.03
C VAL A 558 8.90 -0.17 -7.57
N LYS A 559 8.43 -1.18 -8.30
CA LYS A 559 7.35 -2.11 -7.97
C LYS A 559 7.96 -3.46 -7.58
N LEU A 560 7.23 -4.24 -6.79
CA LEU A 560 7.47 -5.67 -6.71
C LEU A 560 6.89 -6.38 -7.93
N VAL A 561 7.55 -7.46 -8.32
CA VAL A 561 7.00 -8.58 -9.10
C VAL A 561 7.40 -9.89 -8.43
N TYR A 562 6.72 -10.99 -8.75
CA TYR A 562 7.27 -12.33 -8.51
C TYR A 562 7.68 -12.99 -9.82
N CYS A 563 8.63 -13.92 -9.73
CA CYS A 563 9.15 -14.71 -10.83
C CYS A 563 9.51 -16.11 -10.31
N LYS A 564 9.36 -17.14 -11.15
CA LYS A 564 9.79 -18.50 -10.80
C LYS A 564 11.27 -18.67 -11.10
N VAL A 565 12.05 -19.11 -10.11
CA VAL A 565 13.52 -19.25 -10.16
C VAL A 565 13.87 -20.56 -9.45
N ASN A 566 14.54 -21.49 -10.14
CA ASN A 566 14.82 -22.84 -9.61
C ASN A 566 13.55 -23.52 -9.03
N ASP A 567 12.44 -23.39 -9.77
CA ASP A 567 11.07 -23.76 -9.40
C ASP A 567 10.44 -23.08 -8.16
N GLU A 568 11.16 -22.25 -7.42
CA GLU A 568 10.62 -21.43 -6.33
C GLU A 568 10.04 -20.09 -6.82
N PHE A 569 8.99 -19.58 -6.16
CA PHE A 569 8.49 -18.22 -6.41
C PHE A 569 9.28 -17.18 -5.61
N GLN A 570 10.17 -16.46 -6.30
CA GLN A 570 11.00 -15.41 -5.71
C GLN A 570 10.47 -14.02 -6.10
N CYS A 571 10.51 -13.09 -5.14
CA CYS A 571 10.20 -11.69 -5.38
C CYS A 571 11.40 -10.96 -6.02
N ARG A 572 11.15 -9.96 -6.87
CA ARG A 572 12.17 -9.03 -7.37
C ARG A 572 11.63 -7.61 -7.42
N ASN A 573 12.53 -6.63 -7.33
CA ASN A 573 12.21 -5.25 -7.68
C ASN A 573 12.25 -5.10 -9.20
N GLN A 574 11.33 -4.29 -9.75
CA GLN A 574 11.40 -3.77 -11.11
C GLN A 574 11.07 -2.27 -11.07
N VAL A 575 11.64 -1.49 -11.96
CA VAL A 575 11.26 -0.08 -12.16
C VAL A 575 9.75 0.08 -12.39
N THR A 576 9.14 1.12 -11.80
CA THR A 576 7.67 1.33 -11.85
C THR A 576 7.16 1.62 -13.26
N SER A 577 7.89 2.42 -14.04
CA SER A 577 7.43 2.99 -15.31
C SER A 577 8.54 3.07 -16.36
N ILE A 578 8.17 3.33 -17.61
CA ILE A 578 9.12 3.53 -18.72
C ILE A 578 9.93 4.82 -18.51
N TYR A 579 9.28 5.88 -18.04
CA TYR A 579 9.94 7.14 -17.69
C TYR A 579 10.98 6.96 -16.57
N VAL A 580 10.60 6.28 -15.49
CA VAL A 580 11.49 5.98 -14.34
C VAL A 580 12.65 5.08 -14.77
N ARG A 581 12.40 4.06 -15.61
CA ARG A 581 13.46 3.22 -16.21
C ARG A 581 14.51 4.08 -16.92
N LYS A 582 14.07 4.97 -17.81
CA LYS A 582 14.93 5.83 -18.62
C LYS A 582 15.82 6.72 -17.74
N GLU A 583 15.24 7.38 -16.74
CA GLU A 583 16.00 8.29 -15.87
C GLU A 583 16.96 7.57 -14.92
N ILE A 584 16.57 6.42 -14.36
CA ILE A 584 17.48 5.59 -13.55
C ILE A 584 18.66 5.10 -14.38
N TYR A 585 18.41 4.50 -15.55
CA TYR A 585 19.50 3.99 -16.40
C TYR A 585 20.36 5.12 -16.98
N ARG A 586 19.80 6.32 -17.22
CA ARG A 586 20.57 7.51 -17.59
C ARG A 586 21.54 7.93 -16.49
N LYS A 587 21.10 7.99 -15.22
CA LYS A 587 21.97 8.32 -14.08
C LYS A 587 22.99 7.21 -13.80
N MET A 588 22.56 5.95 -13.74
CA MET A 588 23.39 4.78 -13.48
C MET A 588 24.51 4.60 -14.52
N LEU A 589 24.26 4.95 -15.80
CA LEU A 589 25.29 4.97 -16.81
C LEU A 589 26.36 6.03 -16.52
N VAL A 590 25.96 7.26 -16.16
CA VAL A 590 26.91 8.35 -15.82
C VAL A 590 27.80 7.93 -14.63
N ALA A 591 27.24 7.24 -13.64
CA ALA A 591 28.01 6.60 -12.58
C ALA A 591 29.03 5.59 -13.13
N SER A 592 28.60 4.61 -13.93
CA SER A 592 29.50 3.58 -14.49
C SER A 592 30.64 4.13 -15.36
N ILE A 593 30.42 5.27 -16.04
CA ILE A 593 31.42 5.98 -16.84
C ILE A 593 32.42 6.71 -15.92
N LYS A 594 31.94 7.45 -14.91
CA LYS A 594 32.81 8.12 -13.91
C LYS A 594 33.71 7.13 -13.19
N ALA A 595 33.17 5.97 -12.81
CA ALA A 595 33.88 4.94 -12.04
C ALA A 595 34.75 4.00 -12.90
N SER A 596 34.76 4.13 -14.24
CA SER A 596 35.42 3.22 -15.21
C SER A 596 34.93 1.76 -15.19
N GLN A 597 33.80 1.47 -14.52
CA GLN A 597 33.26 0.13 -14.27
C GLN A 597 32.63 -0.55 -15.51
N LEU A 598 32.66 0.06 -16.68
CA LEU A 598 32.21 -0.58 -17.93
C LEU A 598 32.90 -1.94 -18.18
N ARG A 599 34.16 -2.11 -17.76
CA ARG A 599 34.84 -3.42 -17.79
C ARG A 599 34.09 -4.44 -16.91
N GLU A 600 33.83 -4.10 -15.66
CA GLU A 600 33.21 -4.97 -14.65
C GLU A 600 31.78 -5.36 -15.06
N ILE A 601 31.03 -4.44 -15.65
CA ILE A 601 29.69 -4.73 -16.20
C ILE A 601 29.77 -5.69 -17.39
N LEU A 602 30.75 -5.51 -18.30
CA LEU A 602 30.86 -6.33 -19.51
C LEU A 602 31.50 -7.72 -19.27
N SER A 603 32.35 -7.88 -18.25
CA SER A 603 32.99 -9.16 -17.91
C SER A 603 32.37 -9.89 -16.71
N GLY A 604 31.76 -9.15 -15.79
CA GLY A 604 31.35 -9.60 -14.47
C GLY A 604 29.86 -9.47 -14.18
N ALA A 605 29.01 -9.16 -15.18
CA ALA A 605 27.57 -9.08 -15.00
C ALA A 605 27.03 -10.39 -14.39
N LEU A 606 26.64 -10.31 -13.11
CA LEU A 606 25.90 -11.36 -12.41
C LEU A 606 24.67 -11.77 -13.22
N GLU A 607 24.16 -12.97 -12.99
CA GLU A 607 23.04 -13.55 -13.76
C GLU A 607 21.72 -12.76 -13.65
N LYS A 608 21.67 -11.79 -12.74
CA LYS A 608 20.47 -11.05 -12.34
C LYS A 608 20.25 -9.71 -13.07
N CYS A 609 21.25 -9.19 -13.79
CA CYS A 609 21.19 -7.84 -14.40
C CYS A 609 21.43 -7.85 -15.93
N ALA A 610 20.53 -8.50 -16.68
CA ALA A 610 20.61 -8.57 -18.14
C ALA A 610 20.52 -7.19 -18.83
N ASP A 611 19.55 -6.35 -18.44
CA ASP A 611 19.29 -5.00 -19.00
C ASP A 611 20.55 -4.11 -18.99
N LEU A 612 21.43 -4.25 -18.00
CA LEU A 612 22.64 -3.44 -17.87
C LEU A 612 23.77 -3.95 -18.77
N PHE A 613 23.89 -5.27 -18.94
CA PHE A 613 24.80 -5.86 -19.91
C PHE A 613 24.39 -5.49 -21.34
N GLU A 614 23.08 -5.51 -21.63
CA GLU A 614 22.48 -5.05 -22.87
C GLU A 614 22.78 -3.56 -23.14
N ILE A 615 22.48 -2.67 -22.19
CA ILE A 615 22.75 -1.22 -22.31
C ILE A 615 24.24 -0.91 -22.49
N ALA A 616 25.13 -1.60 -21.76
CA ALA A 616 26.58 -1.45 -21.91
C ALA A 616 27.07 -1.97 -23.26
N GLY A 617 26.60 -3.15 -23.69
CA GLY A 617 26.96 -3.78 -24.96
C GLY A 617 26.49 -2.98 -26.19
N LEU A 618 25.34 -2.31 -26.12
CA LEU A 618 24.89 -1.39 -27.16
C LEU A 618 25.73 -0.10 -27.19
N ARG A 619 25.99 0.50 -26.02
CA ARG A 619 26.75 1.76 -25.92
C ARG A 619 28.24 1.58 -26.21
N ALA A 620 28.77 0.36 -26.15
CA ALA A 620 30.10 0.00 -26.65
C ALA A 620 30.32 0.40 -28.12
N PHE A 621 29.27 0.48 -28.94
CA PHE A 621 29.37 0.91 -30.34
C PHE A 621 29.50 2.43 -30.54
N LEU A 622 29.32 3.22 -29.47
CA LEU A 622 29.48 4.69 -29.49
C LEU A 622 30.95 5.12 -29.25
N ASP A 623 31.76 4.26 -28.63
CA ASP A 623 33.19 4.49 -28.49
C ASP A 623 33.95 3.90 -29.69
N LYS A 624 34.71 4.75 -30.38
CA LYS A 624 35.55 4.37 -31.51
C LYS A 624 36.57 3.30 -31.10
N THR A 625 37.20 3.41 -29.94
CA THR A 625 38.27 2.48 -29.52
C THR A 625 37.72 1.08 -29.29
N THR A 626 36.55 1.00 -28.66
CA THR A 626 35.81 -0.25 -28.43
C THR A 626 35.31 -0.86 -29.74
N VAL A 627 34.74 -0.08 -30.67
CA VAL A 627 34.41 -0.57 -32.03
C VAL A 627 35.65 -1.08 -32.76
N ASP A 628 36.74 -0.31 -32.78
CA ASP A 628 38.01 -0.70 -33.41
C ASP A 628 38.64 -1.94 -32.75
N THR A 629 38.23 -2.31 -31.53
CA THR A 629 38.63 -3.53 -30.82
C THR A 629 37.71 -4.70 -31.15
N LEU A 630 36.40 -4.57 -30.94
CA LEU A 630 35.38 -5.58 -31.25
C LEU A 630 35.51 -6.10 -32.68
N VAL A 631 35.75 -5.18 -33.64
CA VAL A 631 35.92 -5.48 -35.07
C VAL A 631 37.07 -6.45 -35.37
N ARG A 632 38.12 -6.51 -34.55
CA ARG A 632 39.23 -7.46 -34.72
C ARG A 632 38.85 -8.88 -34.29
N HIS A 633 37.78 -9.02 -33.51
CA HIS A 633 37.28 -10.27 -32.93
C HIS A 633 35.91 -10.70 -33.50
N LEU A 634 35.40 -10.01 -34.54
CA LEU A 634 34.17 -10.41 -35.24
C LEU A 634 34.40 -11.66 -36.09
N GLU A 635 33.80 -12.78 -35.71
CA GLU A 635 33.77 -14.01 -36.52
C GLU A 635 32.52 -14.04 -37.39
N HIS A 636 32.68 -14.13 -38.72
CA HIS A 636 31.56 -14.35 -39.64
C HIS A 636 30.96 -15.75 -39.46
N LEU A 637 29.63 -15.84 -39.47
CA LEU A 637 28.83 -17.06 -39.36
C LEU A 637 28.23 -17.40 -40.75
N PRO A 638 29.00 -18.06 -41.63
CA PRO A 638 28.63 -18.25 -43.03
C PRO A 638 27.42 -19.16 -43.21
N ARG A 639 26.68 -18.93 -44.30
CA ARG A 639 25.79 -19.92 -44.90
C ARG A 639 26.62 -21.08 -45.49
N ASN A 640 26.02 -22.26 -45.67
CA ASN A 640 26.71 -23.44 -46.20
C ASN A 640 27.49 -23.12 -47.49
N LYS A 641 28.80 -23.42 -47.50
CA LYS A 641 29.77 -23.14 -48.59
C LYS A 641 30.00 -21.66 -48.93
N GLU A 642 29.49 -20.70 -48.15
CA GLU A 642 29.76 -19.27 -48.34
C GLU A 642 31.22 -18.94 -47.96
N ARG A 643 31.84 -18.01 -48.71
CA ARG A 643 33.18 -17.49 -48.37
C ARG A 643 33.11 -16.63 -47.11
N LYS A 644 34.17 -16.60 -46.29
CA LYS A 644 34.24 -15.66 -45.14
C LYS A 644 34.14 -14.22 -45.66
N ARG A 645 33.20 -13.45 -45.11
CA ARG A 645 32.99 -12.01 -45.36
C ARG A 645 33.50 -11.22 -44.15
N GLN A 646 33.95 -9.98 -44.37
CA GLN A 646 34.21 -9.00 -43.31
C GLN A 646 33.01 -8.07 -43.15
N SER A 647 32.71 -7.69 -41.90
CA SER A 647 31.64 -6.74 -41.58
C SER A 647 31.88 -5.37 -42.22
N VAL A 648 30.81 -4.62 -42.46
CA VAL A 648 30.91 -3.19 -42.81
C VAL A 648 31.74 -2.41 -41.78
N LEU A 649 31.72 -2.84 -40.50
CA LEU A 649 32.51 -2.25 -39.43
C LEU A 649 34.02 -2.50 -39.54
N SER A 650 34.46 -3.46 -40.36
CA SER A 650 35.90 -3.67 -40.66
C SER A 650 36.51 -2.52 -41.47
N ARG A 651 35.70 -1.69 -42.12
CA ARG A 651 36.17 -0.59 -42.97
C ARG A 651 36.25 0.73 -42.19
N ALA A 652 37.43 1.06 -41.68
CA ALA A 652 37.67 2.32 -40.98
C ALA A 652 37.27 3.55 -41.83
N GLY A 653 36.78 4.61 -41.16
CA GLY A 653 36.41 5.88 -41.80
C GLY A 653 35.01 5.96 -42.44
N LEU A 654 34.25 4.86 -42.55
CA LEU A 654 32.87 4.92 -43.06
C LEU A 654 31.95 5.76 -42.17
N ARG A 655 31.09 6.58 -42.79
CA ARG A 655 30.14 7.43 -42.07
C ARG A 655 29.10 6.57 -41.34
N GLY A 656 28.91 6.84 -40.06
CA GLY A 656 28.02 6.09 -39.18
C GLY A 656 28.55 4.75 -38.66
N ARG A 657 29.80 4.36 -38.99
CA ARG A 657 30.46 3.16 -38.45
C ARG A 657 30.52 3.13 -36.92
N VAL A 658 30.69 4.30 -36.32
CA VAL A 658 30.61 4.56 -34.88
C VAL A 658 29.51 5.61 -34.74
N PRO A 659 28.32 5.27 -34.24
CA PRO A 659 27.25 6.24 -34.07
C PRO A 659 27.61 7.32 -33.06
N THR A 660 27.22 8.56 -33.34
CA THR A 660 27.51 9.73 -32.48
C THR A 660 26.28 10.21 -31.71
N THR A 661 25.10 9.71 -32.05
CA THR A 661 23.81 10.01 -31.42
C THR A 661 23.09 8.72 -31.04
N ILE A 662 22.13 8.83 -30.12
CA ILE A 662 21.22 7.73 -29.74
C ILE A 662 19.79 8.24 -29.92
N SER A 663 18.93 7.46 -30.59
CA SER A 663 17.48 7.67 -30.60
C SER A 663 16.81 6.49 -29.88
N GLU A 664 16.08 6.79 -28.81
CA GLU A 664 15.29 5.80 -28.07
C GLU A 664 13.83 5.89 -28.52
N PHE A 665 13.19 4.78 -28.88
CA PHE A 665 11.84 4.77 -29.46
C PHE A 665 10.91 3.69 -28.87
N ALA A 666 9.64 4.04 -28.68
CA ALA A 666 8.53 3.13 -28.38
C ALA A 666 7.66 2.87 -29.63
N SER A 667 6.77 1.88 -29.57
CA SER A 667 5.92 1.42 -30.69
C SER A 667 4.88 2.42 -31.22
N ASP A 668 4.72 3.52 -30.52
CA ASP A 668 3.67 4.53 -30.69
C ASP A 668 4.20 5.97 -30.60
N ASP A 669 5.53 6.14 -30.59
CA ASP A 669 6.14 7.44 -30.83
C ASP A 669 5.95 7.85 -32.32
N PRO A 670 5.99 9.17 -32.65
CA PRO A 670 5.82 9.64 -34.03
C PRO A 670 6.83 9.05 -35.02
N LYS A 671 6.44 8.98 -36.29
CA LYS A 671 7.37 8.57 -37.35
C LYS A 671 8.58 9.49 -37.40
N GLN A 672 9.76 8.89 -37.52
CA GLN A 672 11.05 9.56 -37.60
C GLN A 672 11.84 9.09 -38.81
N LYS A 673 12.81 9.91 -39.23
CA LYS A 673 13.72 9.57 -40.34
C LYS A 673 14.84 8.67 -39.84
N LEU A 674 15.28 7.76 -40.70
CA LEU A 674 16.38 6.85 -40.43
C LEU A 674 17.72 7.49 -40.83
N GLU A 675 18.55 7.82 -39.84
CA GLU A 675 19.77 8.60 -40.02
C GLU A 675 21.03 7.72 -39.97
N THR A 676 21.99 8.05 -40.85
CA THR A 676 23.32 7.44 -40.84
C THR A 676 24.11 7.90 -39.60
N GLY A 677 24.54 6.97 -38.76
CA GLY A 677 25.31 7.26 -37.55
C GLY A 677 24.50 7.62 -36.30
N CYS A 678 23.20 7.31 -36.29
CA CYS A 678 22.38 7.28 -35.07
C CYS A 678 22.22 5.82 -34.59
N LEU A 679 22.41 5.58 -33.29
CA LEU A 679 22.14 4.30 -32.63
C LEU A 679 20.67 4.29 -32.16
N TYR A 680 19.85 3.48 -32.81
CA TYR A 680 18.45 3.32 -32.49
C TYR A 680 18.27 2.23 -31.45
N LYS A 681 17.66 2.58 -30.30
CA LYS A 681 17.31 1.63 -29.24
C LYS A 681 15.79 1.56 -29.03
N PRO A 682 15.16 0.38 -29.10
CA PRO A 682 13.79 0.19 -28.63
C PRO A 682 13.68 0.37 -27.11
N LEU A 683 12.58 0.97 -26.66
CA LEU A 683 12.20 1.10 -25.24
C LEU A 683 11.36 -0.07 -24.70
N ILE A 684 10.97 -1.00 -25.60
CA ILE A 684 10.18 -2.19 -25.29
C ILE A 684 11.13 -3.30 -24.82
N PRO A 685 10.96 -3.88 -23.63
CA PRO A 685 11.72 -5.06 -23.20
C PRO A 685 11.53 -6.22 -24.18
N ASN A 686 12.58 -7.01 -24.42
CA ASN A 686 12.57 -8.12 -25.38
C ASN A 686 12.06 -7.70 -26.78
N PHE A 687 12.52 -6.55 -27.29
CA PHE A 687 12.11 -6.07 -28.61
C PHE A 687 12.42 -7.12 -29.68
N PRO A 688 11.50 -7.37 -30.64
CA PRO A 688 11.69 -8.44 -31.61
C PRO A 688 13.02 -8.31 -32.38
N LEU A 689 13.76 -9.42 -32.44
CA LEU A 689 14.98 -9.63 -33.22
C LEU A 689 16.26 -8.93 -32.74
N VAL A 690 16.18 -7.76 -32.09
CA VAL A 690 17.36 -6.92 -31.79
C VAL A 690 17.21 -6.09 -30.52
N ASP A 691 18.33 -5.84 -29.85
CA ASP A 691 18.39 -4.94 -28.68
C ASP A 691 18.69 -3.48 -29.11
N GLY A 692 19.21 -3.30 -30.33
CA GLY A 692 19.41 -2.01 -30.98
C GLY A 692 20.02 -2.15 -32.37
N PHE A 693 20.11 -1.07 -33.13
CA PHE A 693 20.70 -1.07 -34.47
C PHE A 693 21.17 0.32 -34.92
N PHE A 694 22.00 0.39 -35.95
CA PHE A 694 22.43 1.64 -36.56
C PHE A 694 22.69 1.51 -38.06
N VAL A 695 22.79 2.65 -38.76
CA VAL A 695 23.01 2.68 -40.21
C VAL A 695 24.42 3.18 -40.55
N VAL A 696 25.16 2.35 -41.29
CA VAL A 696 26.49 2.64 -41.83
C VAL A 696 26.40 2.91 -43.33
N GLU A 697 27.02 3.99 -43.78
CA GLU A 697 27.05 4.41 -45.17
C GLU A 697 28.36 3.93 -45.81
N GLY A 698 28.27 2.82 -46.54
CA GLY A 698 29.37 2.22 -47.27
C GLY A 698 29.53 2.78 -48.69
N THR A 699 30.53 2.28 -49.43
CA THR A 699 30.75 2.61 -50.86
C THR A 699 29.79 1.83 -51.78
N GLY A 700 28.50 1.85 -51.46
CA GLY A 700 27.46 1.00 -52.06
C GLY A 700 26.12 1.21 -51.32
N PRO A 701 25.19 0.24 -51.33
CA PRO A 701 23.96 0.35 -50.53
C PRO A 701 24.29 0.53 -49.04
N LYS A 702 23.49 1.35 -48.33
CA LYS A 702 23.62 1.53 -46.89
C LYS A 702 23.46 0.19 -46.18
N THR A 703 24.19 0.00 -45.09
CA THR A 703 24.14 -1.24 -44.29
C THR A 703 23.47 -0.95 -42.96
N ILE A 704 22.39 -1.67 -42.66
CA ILE A 704 21.77 -1.68 -41.34
C ILE A 704 22.51 -2.74 -40.52
N VAL A 705 23.14 -2.30 -39.43
CA VAL A 705 23.86 -3.14 -38.48
C VAL A 705 22.96 -3.36 -37.27
N LEU A 706 22.45 -4.57 -37.16
CA LEU A 706 21.64 -5.06 -36.04
C LEU A 706 22.56 -5.55 -34.92
N LEU A 707 22.23 -5.22 -33.68
CA LEU A 707 22.97 -5.66 -32.49
C LEU A 707 22.07 -6.55 -31.64
N GLN A 708 22.61 -7.68 -31.20
CA GLN A 708 21.97 -8.55 -30.21
C GLN A 708 22.97 -8.92 -29.12
N ILE A 709 22.70 -8.50 -27.89
CA ILE A 709 23.58 -8.60 -26.72
C ILE A 709 23.10 -9.75 -25.83
N THR A 710 23.95 -10.73 -25.50
CA THR A 710 23.42 -11.94 -24.85
C THR A 710 24.40 -12.77 -24.02
N LYS A 711 23.83 -13.73 -23.27
CA LYS A 711 24.52 -14.82 -22.57
C LYS A 711 24.22 -16.22 -23.16
N ALA A 712 23.23 -16.34 -24.04
CA ALA A 712 22.83 -17.63 -24.60
C ALA A 712 23.85 -18.17 -25.60
N LYS A 713 23.98 -19.50 -25.67
CA LYS A 713 24.88 -20.21 -26.60
C LYS A 713 24.47 -20.14 -28.08
N GLU A 714 23.19 -19.94 -28.33
CA GLU A 714 22.50 -19.98 -29.64
C GLU A 714 21.29 -19.04 -29.57
N HIS A 715 20.91 -18.45 -30.71
CA HIS A 715 19.81 -17.49 -30.92
C HIS A 715 19.04 -17.79 -32.19
N HIS A 716 18.41 -18.96 -32.23
CA HIS A 716 17.49 -19.31 -33.32
C HIS A 716 16.21 -18.47 -33.21
N THR A 717 15.78 -17.85 -34.31
CA THR A 717 14.61 -16.97 -34.34
C THR A 717 13.39 -17.64 -35.00
N LYS A 718 12.21 -17.06 -34.81
CA LYS A 718 10.95 -17.51 -35.44
C LYS A 718 10.60 -16.57 -36.60
N ARG A 719 9.99 -17.11 -37.67
CA ARG A 719 9.38 -16.32 -38.77
C ARG A 719 8.53 -15.16 -38.24
N THR A 720 7.74 -15.43 -37.19
CA THR A 720 6.87 -14.47 -36.51
C THR A 720 7.64 -13.36 -35.78
N THR A 721 8.82 -13.63 -35.24
CA THR A 721 9.67 -12.61 -34.59
C THR A 721 10.24 -11.63 -35.62
N VAL A 722 10.70 -12.15 -36.77
CA VAL A 722 11.15 -11.30 -37.90
C VAL A 722 9.98 -10.47 -38.45
N HIS A 723 8.79 -11.06 -38.57
CA HIS A 723 7.58 -10.35 -38.97
C HIS A 723 7.18 -9.24 -37.96
N LYS A 724 7.17 -9.54 -36.65
CA LYS A 724 6.95 -8.55 -35.59
C LYS A 724 7.94 -7.38 -35.74
N PHE A 725 9.24 -7.64 -35.90
CA PHE A 725 10.29 -6.62 -36.11
C PHE A 725 9.97 -5.69 -37.29
N ARG A 726 9.76 -6.25 -38.50
CA ARG A 726 9.45 -5.45 -39.71
C ARG A 726 8.21 -4.58 -39.53
N ARG A 727 7.15 -5.12 -38.91
CA ARG A 727 5.91 -4.40 -38.63
C ARG A 727 6.10 -3.26 -37.63
N TYR A 728 6.97 -3.39 -36.62
CA TYR A 728 7.32 -2.27 -35.73
C TYR A 728 8.15 -1.22 -36.46
N MET A 729 9.16 -1.63 -37.23
CA MET A 729 10.00 -0.71 -38.00
C MET A 729 9.17 0.11 -39.01
N GLY A 730 8.21 -0.51 -39.70
CA GLY A 730 7.26 0.16 -40.58
C GLY A 730 6.30 1.14 -39.89
N LYS A 731 6.09 1.04 -38.56
CA LYS A 731 5.36 2.04 -37.78
C LYS A 731 6.20 3.26 -37.43
N ILE A 732 7.48 3.06 -37.08
CA ILE A 732 8.35 4.09 -36.50
C ILE A 732 9.16 4.85 -37.53
N PHE A 733 9.49 4.24 -38.67
CA PHE A 733 10.33 4.88 -39.68
C PHE A 733 9.55 5.33 -40.92
N GLU A 734 9.90 6.50 -41.43
CA GLU A 734 9.50 6.98 -42.75
C GLU A 734 10.12 6.08 -43.85
N ASP A 735 9.41 5.89 -44.96
CA ASP A 735 9.85 5.12 -46.14
C ASP A 735 10.43 3.71 -45.87
N TRP A 736 10.04 3.07 -44.76
CA TRP A 736 10.67 1.83 -44.28
C TRP A 736 10.74 0.73 -45.33
N GLU A 737 9.68 0.47 -46.10
CA GLU A 737 9.68 -0.60 -47.11
C GLU A 737 10.74 -0.36 -48.22
N ARG A 738 10.94 0.90 -48.62
CA ARG A 738 11.99 1.29 -49.58
C ARG A 738 13.39 1.14 -48.97
N ILE A 739 13.55 1.51 -47.70
CA ILE A 739 14.79 1.33 -46.94
C ILE A 739 15.12 -0.17 -46.82
N GLU A 740 14.15 -0.98 -46.43
CA GLU A 740 14.29 -2.42 -46.23
C GLU A 740 14.64 -3.14 -47.54
N GLY A 741 14.03 -2.73 -48.66
CA GLY A 741 14.38 -3.24 -49.99
C GLY A 741 15.80 -2.87 -50.46
N SER A 742 16.29 -1.68 -50.11
CA SER A 742 17.54 -1.11 -50.67
C SER A 742 18.79 -1.25 -49.79
N CYS A 743 18.64 -1.55 -48.50
CA CYS A 743 19.79 -1.71 -47.59
C CYS A 743 20.38 -3.13 -47.60
N SER A 744 21.70 -3.21 -47.37
CA SER A 744 22.38 -4.42 -46.90
C SER A 744 22.14 -4.63 -45.41
N TRP A 745 22.27 -5.88 -44.94
CA TRP A 745 21.91 -6.27 -43.58
C TRP A 745 23.04 -7.06 -42.93
N GLU A 746 23.46 -6.63 -41.74
CA GLU A 746 24.36 -7.38 -40.86
C GLU A 746 23.73 -7.50 -39.47
N ILE A 747 23.91 -8.63 -38.80
CA ILE A 747 23.59 -8.80 -37.38
C ILE A 747 24.81 -9.29 -36.61
N ILE A 748 25.06 -8.67 -35.45
CA ILE A 748 26.21 -8.92 -34.60
C ILE A 748 25.72 -9.43 -33.25
N TYR A 749 26.02 -10.69 -32.94
CA TYR A 749 25.82 -11.29 -31.62
C TYR A 749 27.00 -10.90 -30.72
N VAL A 750 26.75 -10.10 -29.68
CA VAL A 750 27.75 -9.70 -28.68
C VAL A 750 27.52 -10.53 -27.42
N GLN A 751 28.39 -11.50 -27.18
CA GLN A 751 28.24 -12.45 -26.07
C GLN A 751 29.06 -12.05 -24.84
N HIS A 752 28.47 -12.19 -23.65
CA HIS A 752 29.16 -12.01 -22.36
C HIS A 752 30.37 -12.96 -22.22
N ALA A 753 31.38 -12.56 -21.45
CA ALA A 753 32.66 -13.28 -21.37
C ALA A 753 32.56 -14.75 -20.89
N ASN A 754 31.55 -15.07 -20.08
CA ASN A 754 31.30 -16.43 -19.59
C ASN A 754 30.39 -17.27 -20.52
N SER A 755 30.05 -16.78 -21.72
CA SER A 755 29.13 -17.47 -22.64
C SER A 755 29.84 -18.53 -23.48
N THR A 756 29.12 -19.58 -23.86
CA THR A 756 29.58 -20.48 -24.93
C THR A 756 29.46 -19.76 -26.28
N ALA A 757 30.58 -19.56 -26.97
CA ALA A 757 30.65 -18.86 -28.26
C ALA A 757 29.68 -19.45 -29.32
N ILE A 758 28.94 -18.58 -30.02
CA ILE A 758 28.06 -18.95 -31.15
C ILE A 758 28.94 -19.35 -32.35
N LYS A 759 29.08 -20.66 -32.62
CA LYS A 759 29.96 -21.18 -33.70
C LYS A 759 29.24 -21.48 -35.03
N LYS A 760 27.95 -21.17 -35.14
CA LYS A 760 27.10 -21.51 -36.30
C LYS A 760 26.17 -20.36 -36.66
N ARG A 761 25.82 -20.26 -37.95
CA ARG A 761 24.75 -19.37 -38.43
C ARG A 761 23.42 -19.76 -37.75
N GLN A 762 22.72 -18.77 -37.23
CA GLN A 762 21.44 -18.91 -36.55
C GLN A 762 20.30 -19.05 -37.55
N SER A 763 19.44 -20.05 -37.34
CA SER A 763 18.30 -20.35 -38.20
C SER A 763 17.08 -19.48 -37.88
N CYS A 764 16.24 -19.25 -38.89
CA CYS A 764 14.86 -18.77 -38.71
C CYS A 764 13.90 -19.92 -39.02
N ALA A 765 13.09 -20.33 -38.05
CA ALA A 765 12.18 -21.47 -38.19
C ALA A 765 10.84 -21.07 -38.85
N SER A 766 10.33 -21.92 -39.74
CA SER A 766 9.06 -21.74 -40.45
C SER A 766 8.10 -22.91 -40.23
N SER A 767 6.84 -22.60 -39.91
CA SER A 767 5.77 -23.57 -39.65
C SER A 767 5.08 -24.03 -40.93
N ARG A 768 5.80 -24.86 -41.73
CA ARG A 768 5.40 -25.46 -43.03
C ARG A 768 5.22 -24.47 -44.20
N TYR A 769 5.81 -24.86 -45.33
CA TYR A 769 5.57 -24.37 -46.72
C TYR A 769 5.27 -22.88 -46.94
N ALA A 770 6.32 -22.09 -47.19
CA ALA A 770 6.20 -20.84 -47.92
C ALA A 770 7.46 -20.58 -48.76
N ALA A 771 7.41 -20.92 -50.05
CA ALA A 771 8.31 -20.27 -51.03
C ALA A 771 7.87 -18.81 -51.18
N ASN A 772 8.83 -17.90 -51.39
CA ASN A 772 8.62 -16.44 -51.46
C ASN A 772 8.17 -15.76 -50.14
N ASP A 773 8.41 -16.38 -48.98
CA ASP A 773 8.23 -15.70 -47.69
C ASP A 773 9.26 -14.56 -47.51
N THR A 774 8.77 -13.32 -47.39
CA THR A 774 9.64 -12.13 -47.29
C THR A 774 10.27 -11.93 -45.91
N ASP A 775 9.67 -12.48 -44.84
CA ASP A 775 10.25 -12.47 -43.49
C ASP A 775 11.46 -13.43 -43.44
N LEU A 776 11.33 -14.62 -44.05
CA LEU A 776 12.45 -15.55 -44.20
C LEU A 776 13.54 -14.96 -45.12
N ALA A 777 13.17 -14.34 -46.25
CA ALA A 777 14.12 -13.73 -47.17
C ALA A 777 14.95 -12.59 -46.53
N LEU A 778 14.36 -11.80 -45.62
CA LEU A 778 15.08 -10.80 -44.83
C LEU A 778 16.18 -11.43 -43.95
N TRP A 779 15.87 -12.55 -43.29
CA TRP A 779 16.85 -13.26 -42.46
C TRP A 779 17.93 -13.96 -43.29
N ASP A 780 17.54 -14.54 -44.43
CA ASP A 780 18.44 -15.31 -45.29
C ASP A 780 19.49 -14.47 -46.03
N ARG A 781 19.18 -13.19 -46.27
CA ARG A 781 20.11 -12.20 -46.88
C ARG A 781 20.97 -11.45 -45.86
N ALA A 782 20.70 -11.56 -44.56
CA ALA A 782 21.49 -10.90 -43.52
C ALA A 782 22.81 -11.64 -43.28
N HIS A 783 23.95 -10.94 -43.32
CA HIS A 783 25.22 -11.53 -42.87
C HIS A 783 25.26 -11.55 -41.35
N GLN A 784 25.73 -12.66 -40.79
CA GLN A 784 25.74 -12.89 -39.35
C GLN A 784 27.18 -12.90 -38.85
N TYR A 785 27.44 -12.23 -37.73
CA TYR A 785 28.75 -12.18 -37.07
C TYR A 785 28.58 -12.38 -35.57
N GLN A 786 29.60 -12.91 -34.89
CA GLN A 786 29.63 -13.01 -33.44
C GLN A 786 30.90 -12.36 -32.88
N VAL A 787 30.85 -11.86 -31.66
CA VAL A 787 32.02 -11.57 -30.83
C VAL A 787 31.72 -11.94 -29.38
N THR A 788 32.50 -12.88 -28.85
CA THR A 788 32.49 -13.18 -27.42
C THR A 788 33.46 -12.23 -26.72
N LEU A 789 32.96 -11.43 -25.80
CA LEU A 789 33.79 -10.54 -24.98
C LEU A 789 34.78 -11.35 -24.15
N ASN A 790 35.87 -10.73 -23.72
CA ASN A 790 36.81 -11.33 -22.77
C ASN A 790 37.58 -10.23 -22.02
N THR A 791 38.41 -10.61 -21.07
CA THR A 791 39.21 -9.68 -20.24
C THR A 791 40.12 -8.76 -21.05
N ASN A 792 40.58 -9.15 -22.26
CA ASN A 792 41.42 -8.32 -23.11
C ASN A 792 40.58 -7.33 -23.94
N ILE A 793 39.47 -7.79 -24.52
CA ILE A 793 38.51 -6.95 -25.26
C ILE A 793 37.90 -5.87 -24.35
N ALA A 794 37.60 -6.22 -23.09
CA ALA A 794 37.13 -5.29 -22.08
C ALA A 794 38.26 -4.45 -21.41
N ALA A 795 39.52 -4.64 -21.82
CA ALA A 795 40.66 -3.91 -21.29
C ALA A 795 41.27 -2.87 -22.25
N GLU A 796 41.35 -3.15 -23.55
CA GLU A 796 41.98 -2.23 -24.52
C GLU A 796 41.46 -0.77 -24.48
N PRO A 797 40.15 -0.50 -24.34
CA PRO A 797 39.63 0.89 -24.37
C PRO A 797 40.20 1.78 -23.26
N ILE A 798 40.57 1.21 -22.11
CA ILE A 798 41.06 1.95 -20.94
C ILE A 798 42.54 2.35 -21.13
N ASN A 799 43.33 1.56 -21.87
CA ASN A 799 44.76 1.79 -22.06
C ASN A 799 45.09 2.94 -23.03
N ARG A 800 44.09 3.65 -23.59
CA ARG A 800 44.28 4.76 -24.56
C ARG A 800 43.34 5.96 -24.35
N GLY A 801 43.37 6.51 -23.13
CA GLY A 801 43.21 7.96 -22.89
C GLY A 801 41.93 8.67 -23.36
N THR A 802 40.96 8.81 -22.44
CA THR A 802 40.06 9.98 -22.29
C THR A 802 39.65 10.78 -23.54
N GLY A 803 38.50 10.47 -24.13
CA GLY A 803 37.78 11.32 -25.08
C GLY A 803 36.36 11.65 -24.59
N LEU A 804 36.14 12.84 -24.04
CA LEU A 804 34.85 13.24 -23.45
C LEU A 804 33.77 13.51 -24.51
N LEU A 805 32.88 12.54 -24.74
CA LEU A 805 31.62 12.76 -25.46
C LEU A 805 30.60 13.47 -24.55
N LYS A 806 30.42 14.78 -24.74
CA LYS A 806 29.26 15.51 -24.19
C LYS A 806 27.99 15.07 -24.91
N VAL A 807 27.21 14.20 -24.27
CA VAL A 807 25.85 13.88 -24.73
C VAL A 807 24.95 15.10 -24.54
N GLN A 808 24.70 15.84 -25.62
CA GLN A 808 23.63 16.85 -25.65
C GLN A 808 22.28 16.15 -25.79
N SER A 809 21.45 16.24 -24.76
CA SER A 809 20.03 15.86 -24.86
C SER A 809 19.30 16.89 -25.71
N ILE A 810 18.79 16.47 -26.87
CA ILE A 810 17.91 17.31 -27.68
C ILE A 810 16.56 17.42 -26.97
N ASN A 811 16.33 18.53 -26.28
CA ASN A 811 15.00 18.91 -25.81
C ASN A 811 14.18 19.40 -27.02
N SER A 812 13.38 18.52 -27.60
CA SER A 812 12.28 18.92 -28.48
C SER A 812 11.19 19.65 -27.68
N ARG A 813 10.55 20.63 -28.32
CA ARG A 813 9.32 21.28 -27.83
C ARG A 813 8.11 20.37 -28.01
#